data_AF-R8B592-F1
#
_entry.id   AF-R8B592-F1
#
_cell.length_a   1.000
_cell.length_b   1.000
_cell.length_c   1.000
_cell.angle_alpha   90.00
_cell.angle_beta   90.00
_cell.angle_gamma   90.00
#
_symmetry.space_group_name_H-M   'P 1'
#
loop_
_entity.id
_entity.type
_entity.pdbx_description
1 polymer ?
#
loop_
_entity_poly.entity_id
_entity_poly.type
_entity_poly.pdbx_seq_one_letter_code
_entity_poly.pdbx_strand_id
1 'polypeptide(L)'
;MQIKRSMDLTPYDIPRIESPFLAASETRRKINAGQFREQELRQLLRLQPYDRVDLCELTVNLVAAGDAFLVHGPLDEGPVSPVVIWRENPDLVNGGEWKPSSELPFGLGYPMQDLNTSQLTPQDIKRGPFCMGSPAPAPRPRPERDEYQQHRPQQASSTLESAASVMATTIAGIKSGEDASEQKEEEPEIHVEVGIFTDGTLNNAFNSQLLAQELEKECQKSGEYDEIEIAECRRCLGLMMGSSYRNTPSNVAKLWELYPDTDLQDKNSRRYQLKVYAAGVGTETGDGDSLISAATGMGDTGIVQQVVKTFEELALQIESRVQGKQIHKLVFDIFGFSRGAAAARHAVYEINRKEKGIFGKALHARGLAWPKAMEIRFVGLFDSVAAILNIANGDLSAANDNNVPVRLFLDPKKVTKAVQLTAEQEHRKLFALNSLRGPDTKLPPNFREIKLPGAHSDIGGGYPELQQEDVLISPLHPISRDRFPWPQETMQWDTLEVLKKDLESERWVGEYSLPVAQPTARSPGTETRNNLSQREPRLEILTKRSEHPAPDGRVELALRMYRSINGGYSRVALALMHRLAKQSGVIFTPIPKSGNTQIPEELTPIHQSLQEQIDAGENSPRLNTPQLNLLMQRYIHYSAHYNSINTAIKGVPLSLRILRNFNTNMPEEGRQRTVYFNTENN
;
A
#
# COMPACT_ATOMS: atom_id res chain seq x y z
N MET A 1 0.97 14.53 22.85
CA MET A 1 0.28 13.58 23.77
C MET A 1 -0.91 12.95 23.07
N GLN A 2 -1.24 11.69 23.39
CA GLN A 2 -2.35 10.92 22.83
C GLN A 2 -3.09 10.15 23.93
N ILE A 3 -4.36 9.81 23.72
CA ILE A 3 -5.12 8.93 24.62
C ILE A 3 -5.27 7.57 23.94
N LYS A 4 -4.80 6.51 24.59
CA LYS A 4 -4.78 5.15 24.02
C LYS A 4 -5.39 4.15 24.97
N ARG A 5 -6.09 3.13 24.48
CA ARG A 5 -6.53 1.99 25.32
C ARG A 5 -5.35 1.06 25.59
N SER A 6 -5.46 0.22 26.62
CA SER A 6 -4.44 -0.78 26.98
C SER A 6 -3.96 -1.61 25.80
N MET A 7 -4.88 -2.04 24.92
CA MET A 7 -4.61 -2.84 23.73
C MET A 7 -3.87 -2.09 22.59
N ASP A 8 -3.90 -0.76 22.60
CA ASP A 8 -3.26 0.09 21.58
C ASP A 8 -1.87 0.58 22.04
N LEU A 9 -1.49 0.26 23.29
CA LEU A 9 -0.25 0.73 23.87
C LEU A 9 0.99 0.07 23.27
N THR A 10 2.03 0.88 23.23
CA THR A 10 3.34 0.51 22.74
C THR A 10 4.33 0.21 23.86
N PRO A 11 5.28 -0.76 23.75
CA PRO A 11 6.43 -0.82 24.66
C PRO A 11 7.11 0.55 24.85
N TYR A 12 7.18 1.39 23.81
CA TYR A 12 7.69 2.77 23.89
C TYR A 12 6.75 3.76 24.59
N ASP A 13 5.44 3.48 24.62
CA ASP A 13 4.44 4.26 25.35
C ASP A 13 4.55 3.96 26.85
N ILE A 14 4.90 2.74 27.24
CA ILE A 14 4.82 2.28 28.64
C ILE A 14 5.57 3.21 29.63
N PRO A 15 6.81 3.65 29.35
CA PRO A 15 7.50 4.61 30.22
C PRO A 15 7.02 6.06 30.09
N ARG A 16 6.15 6.33 29.10
CA ARG A 16 5.59 7.63 28.76
C ARG A 16 4.12 7.77 29.20
N ILE A 17 3.56 6.75 29.84
CA ILE A 17 2.22 6.78 30.41
C ILE A 17 2.24 7.62 31.69
N GLU A 18 1.39 8.64 31.71
CA GLU A 18 1.09 9.40 32.92
C GLU A 18 0.19 8.58 33.85
N SER A 19 0.41 8.71 35.16
CA SER A 19 -0.41 8.05 36.17
C SER A 19 -1.89 8.39 36.01
N PRO A 20 -2.83 7.43 36.18
CA PRO A 20 -4.28 7.69 36.07
C PRO A 20 -4.76 8.87 36.93
N PHE A 21 -4.13 9.07 38.10
CA PHE A 21 -4.41 10.18 39.02
C PHE A 21 -4.16 11.56 38.39
N LEU A 22 -3.05 11.76 37.68
CA LEU A 22 -2.73 13.02 37.00
C LEU A 22 -3.34 13.09 35.59
N ALA A 23 -3.44 11.93 34.92
CA ALA A 23 -3.92 11.82 33.55
C ALA A 23 -5.36 12.30 33.39
N ALA A 24 -6.26 12.05 34.35
CA ALA A 24 -7.67 12.46 34.27
C ALA A 24 -7.85 13.99 34.25
N SER A 25 -7.14 14.70 35.14
CA SER A 25 -7.17 16.17 35.20
C SER A 25 -6.55 16.80 33.96
N GLU A 26 -5.42 16.26 33.50
CA GLU A 26 -4.74 16.76 32.30
C GLU A 26 -5.55 16.48 31.03
N THR A 27 -6.17 15.31 30.92
CA THR A 27 -7.08 14.96 29.83
C THR A 27 -8.23 15.95 29.73
N ARG A 28 -8.90 16.25 30.85
CA ARG A 28 -9.98 17.24 30.90
C ARG A 28 -9.53 18.62 30.42
N ARG A 29 -8.38 19.09 30.91
CA ARG A 29 -7.80 20.39 30.53
C ARG A 29 -7.54 20.47 29.03
N LYS A 30 -6.99 19.40 28.43
CA LYS A 30 -6.65 19.33 27.01
C LYS A 30 -7.86 19.22 26.08
N ILE A 31 -8.87 18.44 26.46
CA ILE A 31 -10.13 18.37 25.72
C ILE A 31 -10.80 19.75 25.71
N ASN A 32 -10.87 20.42 26.86
CA ASN A 32 -11.45 21.77 26.96
C ASN A 32 -10.64 22.83 26.20
N ALA A 33 -9.34 22.62 26.01
CA ALA A 33 -8.47 23.47 25.20
C ALA A 33 -8.55 23.18 23.69
N GLY A 34 -9.40 22.24 23.24
CA GLY A 34 -9.55 21.88 21.83
C GLY A 34 -8.37 21.12 21.23
N GLN A 35 -7.52 20.49 22.06
CA GLN A 35 -6.32 19.78 21.61
C GLN A 35 -6.61 18.37 21.06
N PHE A 36 -7.85 17.89 21.16
CA PHE A 36 -8.31 16.61 20.62
C PHE A 36 -9.48 16.83 19.68
N ARG A 37 -9.50 16.15 18.52
CA ARG A 37 -10.62 16.25 17.59
C ARG A 37 -11.81 15.44 18.11
N GLU A 38 -13.03 15.94 17.92
CA GLU A 38 -14.25 15.25 18.39
C GLU A 38 -14.35 13.81 17.85
N GLN A 39 -13.95 13.62 16.59
CA GLN A 39 -13.93 12.32 15.94
C GLN A 39 -12.98 11.32 16.62
N GLU A 40 -11.81 11.77 17.10
CA GLU A 40 -10.84 10.93 17.81
C GLU A 40 -11.40 10.46 19.16
N LEU A 41 -12.09 11.35 19.89
CA LEU A 41 -12.74 11.01 21.15
C LEU A 41 -13.91 10.04 20.94
N ARG A 42 -14.71 10.22 19.89
CA ARG A 42 -15.82 9.30 19.55
C ARG A 42 -15.33 7.91 19.16
N GLN A 43 -14.24 7.82 18.39
CA GLN A 43 -13.59 6.55 18.06
C GLN A 43 -13.07 5.84 19.32
N LEU A 44 -12.37 6.58 20.19
CA LEU A 44 -11.89 6.06 21.47
C LEU A 44 -13.05 5.50 22.32
N LEU A 45 -14.20 6.16 22.32
CA LEU A 45 -15.39 5.79 23.10
C LEU A 45 -16.31 4.77 22.39
N ARG A 46 -16.04 4.42 21.13
CA ARG A 46 -16.88 3.53 20.29
C ARG A 46 -18.33 4.01 20.13
N LEU A 47 -18.51 5.32 19.97
CA LEU A 47 -19.83 5.96 19.84
C LEU A 47 -20.22 6.14 18.38
N GLN A 48 -21.52 6.12 18.09
CA GLN A 48 -22.05 6.42 16.75
C GLN A 48 -22.05 7.95 16.51
N PRO A 49 -22.06 8.40 15.23
CA PRO A 49 -21.97 9.83 14.89
C PRO A 49 -23.08 10.71 15.48
N TYR A 50 -24.23 10.13 15.82
CA TYR A 50 -25.42 10.86 16.27
C TYR A 50 -25.69 10.77 17.79
N ASP A 51 -24.84 10.07 18.54
CA ASP A 51 -25.00 9.95 19.99
C ASP A 51 -24.70 11.30 20.66
N ARG A 52 -25.73 11.89 21.31
CA ARG A 52 -25.58 13.09 22.14
C ARG A 52 -25.07 12.69 23.51
N VAL A 53 -23.75 12.73 23.70
CA VAL A 53 -23.09 12.42 24.96
C VAL A 53 -22.00 13.43 25.29
N ASP A 54 -21.67 13.54 26.58
CA ASP A 54 -20.55 14.35 27.04
C ASP A 54 -19.23 13.58 26.82
N LEU A 55 -18.59 13.84 25.67
CA LEU A 55 -17.34 13.19 25.28
C LEU A 55 -16.19 13.48 26.24
N CYS A 56 -16.21 14.66 26.89
CA CYS A 56 -15.16 15.05 27.84
C CYS A 56 -15.28 14.20 29.10
N GLU A 57 -16.46 14.16 29.73
CA GLU A 57 -16.70 13.35 30.93
C GLU A 57 -16.44 11.86 30.68
N LEU A 58 -16.95 11.31 29.57
CA LEU A 58 -16.77 9.89 29.24
C LEU A 58 -15.29 9.53 29.04
N THR A 59 -14.54 10.39 28.35
CA THR A 59 -13.10 10.14 28.12
C THR A 59 -12.32 10.27 29.42
N VAL A 60 -12.61 11.27 30.25
CA VAL A 60 -11.96 11.46 31.56
C VAL A 60 -12.24 10.27 32.47
N ASN A 61 -13.47 9.76 32.49
CA ASN A 61 -13.82 8.58 33.28
C ASN A 61 -13.10 7.32 32.81
N LEU A 62 -12.96 7.14 31.49
CA LEU A 62 -12.21 6.02 30.91
C LEU A 62 -10.72 6.06 31.31
N VAL A 63 -10.13 7.25 31.31
CA VAL A 63 -8.74 7.46 31.75
C VAL A 63 -8.58 7.27 33.26
N ALA A 64 -9.52 7.79 34.05
CA ALA A 64 -9.51 7.66 35.51
C ALA A 64 -9.68 6.19 35.97
N ALA A 65 -10.49 5.41 35.24
CA ALA A 65 -10.69 3.99 35.48
C ALA A 65 -9.48 3.12 35.08
N GLY A 66 -8.51 3.68 34.36
CA GLY A 66 -7.35 2.94 33.84
C GLY A 66 -7.64 2.08 32.61
N ASP A 67 -8.80 2.25 31.96
CA ASP A 67 -9.17 1.57 30.72
C ASP A 67 -8.54 2.26 29.48
N ALA A 68 -8.13 3.52 29.64
CA ALA A 68 -7.31 4.27 28.69
C ALA A 68 -6.22 5.06 29.42
N PHE A 69 -5.18 5.42 28.68
CA PHE A 69 -3.96 6.02 29.21
C PHE A 69 -3.61 7.28 28.43
N LEU A 70 -3.23 8.33 29.16
CA LEU A 70 -2.61 9.51 28.58
C LEU A 70 -1.13 9.23 28.33
N VAL A 71 -0.73 9.24 27.07
CA VAL A 71 0.61 8.89 26.62
C VAL A 71 1.32 10.14 26.09
N HIS A 72 2.50 10.40 26.62
CA HIS A 72 3.38 11.46 26.12
C HIS A 72 4.05 11.01 24.82
N GLY A 73 4.02 11.88 23.81
CA GLY A 73 4.67 11.65 22.52
C GLY A 73 6.19 11.76 22.60
N PRO A 74 6.91 11.38 21.53
CA PRO A 74 8.38 11.41 21.48
C PRO A 74 9.00 12.78 21.79
N LEU A 75 8.32 13.84 21.38
CA LEU A 75 8.74 15.24 21.48
C LEU A 75 8.17 15.99 22.71
N ASP A 76 7.31 15.33 23.51
CA ASP A 76 6.77 15.93 24.74
C ASP A 76 7.81 15.84 25.88
N GLU A 77 7.72 16.71 26.90
CA GLU A 77 8.65 16.74 28.07
C GLU A 77 8.59 15.48 28.97
N GLY A 78 7.90 14.41 28.55
CA GLY A 78 7.71 13.17 29.30
C GLY A 78 6.63 13.29 30.39
N PRO A 79 6.19 12.14 30.95
CA PRO A 79 5.20 12.13 32.02
C PRO A 79 5.78 12.70 33.31
N VAL A 80 4.95 13.41 34.07
CA VAL A 80 5.27 13.98 35.38
C VAL A 80 5.30 12.87 36.44
N SER A 81 4.38 11.91 36.35
CA SER A 81 4.35 10.71 37.22
C SER A 81 4.23 9.44 36.37
N PRO A 82 5.36 8.91 35.85
CA PRO A 82 5.34 7.71 35.02
C PRO A 82 4.81 6.50 35.78
N VAL A 83 3.95 5.70 35.14
CA VAL A 83 3.42 4.44 35.70
C VAL A 83 4.49 3.34 35.75
N VAL A 84 5.45 3.38 34.83
CA VAL A 84 6.53 2.40 34.73
C VAL A 84 7.88 3.12 34.69
N ILE A 85 8.79 2.70 35.56
CA ILE A 85 10.11 3.29 35.74
C ILE A 85 11.21 2.25 35.57
N TRP A 86 12.37 2.69 35.10
CA TRP A 86 13.55 1.85 35.05
C TRP A 86 14.22 1.80 36.42
N ARG A 87 14.56 0.60 36.88
CA ARG A 87 15.41 0.39 38.05
C ARG A 87 16.71 -0.26 37.62
N GLU A 88 17.82 0.39 37.97
CA GLU A 88 19.14 -0.15 37.71
C GLU A 88 19.36 -1.42 38.55
N ASN A 89 19.91 -2.43 37.89
CA ASN A 89 20.28 -3.70 38.50
C ASN A 89 21.57 -4.19 37.80
N PRO A 90 22.73 -4.05 38.45
CA PRO A 90 24.03 -4.41 37.85
C PRO A 90 24.17 -5.89 37.49
N ASP A 91 23.37 -6.75 38.10
CA ASP A 91 23.42 -8.21 37.88
C ASP A 91 22.66 -8.64 36.61
N LEU A 92 21.90 -7.74 35.97
CA LEU A 92 21.20 -7.99 34.72
C LEU A 92 22.04 -7.55 33.52
N VAL A 93 21.96 -8.32 32.44
CA VAL A 93 22.76 -8.13 31.20
C VAL A 93 22.66 -6.71 30.62
N ASN A 94 21.54 -6.01 30.86
CA ASN A 94 21.28 -4.65 30.34
C ASN A 94 21.33 -3.55 31.43
N GLY A 95 21.88 -3.88 32.60
CA GLY A 95 22.08 -2.93 33.70
C GLY A 95 20.80 -2.50 34.44
N GLY A 96 19.65 -3.15 34.20
CA GLY A 96 18.41 -2.87 34.92
C GLY A 96 17.17 -3.55 34.34
N GLU A 97 16.01 -3.19 34.90
CA GLU A 97 14.70 -3.68 34.50
C GLU A 97 13.61 -2.62 34.72
N TRP A 98 12.56 -2.67 33.89
CA TRP A 98 11.35 -1.87 34.06
C TRP A 98 10.47 -2.45 35.16
N LYS A 99 10.08 -1.60 36.10
CA LYS A 99 9.19 -1.92 37.21
C LYS A 99 8.08 -0.90 37.33
N PRO A 100 6.92 -1.30 37.89
CA PRO A 100 5.88 -0.32 38.16
C PRO A 100 6.39 0.69 39.21
N SER A 101 6.02 1.95 39.03
CA SER A 101 6.31 3.02 40.00
C SER A 101 5.40 2.93 41.23
N SER A 102 4.20 2.37 41.06
CA SER A 102 3.15 2.18 42.07
C SER A 102 2.32 0.92 41.77
N GLU A 103 1.04 0.84 42.15
CA GLU A 103 0.18 -0.26 41.71
C GLU A 103 0.04 -0.23 40.18
N LEU A 104 0.36 -1.34 39.52
CA LEU A 104 0.33 -1.41 38.06
C LEU A 104 -1.14 -1.46 37.60
N PRO A 105 -1.61 -0.49 36.80
CA PRO A 105 -2.95 -0.50 36.24
C PRO A 105 -3.24 -1.78 35.44
N PHE A 106 -4.49 -2.20 35.45
CA PHE A 106 -4.95 -3.37 34.70
C PHE A 106 -4.58 -3.24 33.21
N GLY A 107 -4.03 -4.30 32.63
CA GLY A 107 -3.62 -4.33 31.22
C GLY A 107 -2.17 -3.90 30.93
N LEU A 108 -1.40 -3.41 31.91
CA LEU A 108 0.02 -3.03 31.71
C LEU A 108 1.03 -4.12 32.12
N GLY A 109 0.58 -5.22 32.70
CA GLY A 109 1.44 -6.35 33.13
C GLY A 109 2.22 -6.99 31.98
N TYR A 110 1.52 -7.45 30.95
CA TYR A 110 2.16 -8.06 29.77
C TYR A 110 3.06 -7.07 29.01
N PRO A 111 2.63 -5.83 28.70
CA PRO A 111 3.50 -4.86 28.03
C PRO A 111 4.79 -4.51 28.78
N MET A 112 4.75 -4.42 30.12
CA MET A 112 5.94 -4.21 30.93
C MET A 112 6.86 -5.44 30.94
N GLN A 113 6.28 -6.65 30.99
CA GLN A 113 7.06 -7.88 30.88
C GLN A 113 7.71 -8.02 29.51
N ASP A 114 7.03 -7.57 28.45
CA ASP A 114 7.57 -7.53 27.08
C ASP A 114 8.76 -6.58 26.97
N LEU A 115 8.73 -5.41 27.63
CA LEU A 115 9.87 -4.49 27.71
C LEU A 115 11.12 -5.17 28.30
N ASN A 116 10.94 -5.90 29.40
CA ASN A 116 12.03 -6.61 30.08
C ASN A 116 12.53 -7.82 29.27
N THR A 117 11.60 -8.58 28.68
CA THR A 117 11.93 -9.74 27.83
C THR A 117 12.66 -9.31 26.56
N SER A 118 12.30 -8.13 26.03
CA SER A 118 12.94 -7.51 24.86
C SER A 118 14.22 -6.76 25.19
N GLN A 119 14.64 -6.74 26.46
CA GLN A 119 15.92 -6.17 26.90
C GLN A 119 16.08 -4.66 26.59
N LEU A 120 14.98 -3.92 26.46
CA LEU A 120 14.97 -2.52 26.06
C LEU A 120 15.35 -1.61 27.24
N THR A 121 16.34 -0.72 27.07
CA THR A 121 16.76 0.23 28.11
C THR A 121 16.11 1.62 27.92
N PRO A 122 16.16 2.52 28.92
CA PRO A 122 15.69 3.90 28.75
C PRO A 122 16.42 4.66 27.64
N GLN A 123 17.68 4.32 27.37
CA GLN A 123 18.44 4.94 26.28
C GLN A 123 17.90 4.49 24.90
N ASP A 124 17.50 3.23 24.77
CA ASP A 124 16.89 2.69 23.54
C ASP A 124 15.51 3.31 23.29
N ILE A 125 14.76 3.60 24.35
CA ILE A 125 13.44 4.25 24.27
C ILE A 125 13.56 5.74 23.93
N LYS A 126 14.63 6.41 24.39
CA LYS A 126 14.90 7.82 24.06
C LYS A 126 15.41 8.04 22.63
N ARG A 127 16.15 7.09 22.07
CA ARG A 127 16.72 7.17 20.72
C ARG A 127 15.72 6.91 19.59
N GLY A 128 14.54 6.38 19.92
CA GLY A 128 13.62 5.86 18.92
C GLY A 128 14.16 4.59 18.24
N PRO A 129 13.33 3.86 17.48
CA PRO A 129 13.73 2.57 16.94
C PRO A 129 14.63 2.74 15.72
N PHE A 130 15.95 2.69 15.92
CA PHE A 130 16.90 2.40 14.84
C PHE A 130 16.92 0.88 14.60
N CYS A 131 16.65 0.48 13.36
CA CYS A 131 16.93 -0.87 12.89
C CYS A 131 18.43 -1.17 13.06
N MET A 132 18.73 -2.36 13.58
CA MET A 132 20.08 -2.77 13.98
C MET A 132 21.14 -2.50 12.90
N GLY A 133 22.15 -1.70 13.24
CA GLY A 133 23.42 -1.65 12.53
C GLY A 133 23.86 -0.27 12.02
N SER A 134 24.35 0.60 12.91
CA SER A 134 25.35 1.64 12.56
C SER A 134 26.13 2.07 13.82
N PRO A 135 27.44 2.40 13.70
CA PRO A 135 28.30 2.67 14.84
C PRO A 135 27.98 4.01 15.51
N ALA A 136 28.14 4.06 16.83
CA ALA A 136 27.89 5.26 17.63
C ALA A 136 28.77 6.45 17.17
N PRO A 137 28.22 7.67 16.98
CA PRO A 137 29.06 8.86 16.89
C PRO A 137 29.66 9.14 18.28
N ALA A 138 30.97 9.43 18.31
CA ALA A 138 31.71 9.77 19.51
C ALA A 138 31.07 10.98 20.24
N PRO A 139 31.09 11.01 21.59
CA PRO A 139 30.50 12.10 22.36
C PRO A 139 31.26 13.40 22.11
N ARG A 140 30.59 14.42 21.57
CA ARG A 140 31.08 15.80 21.60
C ARG A 140 30.73 16.45 22.95
N PRO A 141 31.59 17.34 23.50
CA PRO A 141 31.33 18.02 24.78
C PRO A 141 30.12 18.95 24.69
N ARG A 142 29.37 19.07 25.79
CA ARG A 142 28.25 20.01 25.93
C ARG A 142 28.74 21.47 25.86
N PRO A 143 27.98 22.39 25.25
CA PRO A 143 28.25 23.83 25.34
C PRO A 143 27.66 24.43 26.63
N GLU A 144 28.36 25.41 27.19
CA GLU A 144 27.88 26.33 28.23
C GLU A 144 26.86 27.33 27.67
N ARG A 145 25.97 27.79 28.56
CA ARG A 145 24.92 28.79 28.35
C ARG A 145 25.54 30.18 28.08
N ASP A 146 24.91 31.03 27.28
CA ASP A 146 24.01 32.16 27.64
C ASP A 146 23.74 32.91 26.30
N GLU A 147 22.72 33.71 26.00
CA GLU A 147 21.63 34.35 26.72
C GLU A 147 20.61 34.86 25.66
N TYR A 148 19.40 35.19 26.14
CA TYR A 148 18.25 35.76 25.42
C TYR A 148 18.54 37.07 24.66
N GLN A 149 17.81 37.31 23.55
CA GLN A 149 16.92 38.49 23.44
C GLN A 149 15.94 38.47 22.25
N GLN A 150 14.79 39.09 22.51
CA GLN A 150 13.54 39.15 21.75
C GLN A 150 13.62 40.06 20.52
N HIS A 151 12.76 39.84 19.51
CA HIS A 151 11.72 40.80 19.05
C HIS A 151 11.20 40.50 17.63
N ARG A 152 9.89 40.40 17.51
CA ARG A 152 9.03 40.92 16.41
C ARG A 152 8.10 41.97 17.09
N PRO A 153 7.35 42.87 16.42
CA PRO A 153 7.00 42.91 14.98
C PRO A 153 6.87 44.32 14.33
N GLN A 154 6.39 44.32 13.08
CA GLN A 154 5.51 45.30 12.39
C GLN A 154 6.06 46.14 11.21
N GLN A 155 5.35 45.94 10.09
CA GLN A 155 4.80 46.90 9.13
C GLN A 155 5.42 48.30 8.98
N ALA A 156 5.67 48.70 7.73
CA ALA A 156 5.39 50.04 7.24
C ALA A 156 5.16 50.04 5.73
N SER A 157 4.05 50.66 5.32
CA SER A 157 3.74 51.13 3.96
C SER A 157 4.52 52.41 3.64
N SER A 158 4.65 52.77 2.37
CA SER A 158 4.08 54.01 1.79
C SER A 158 4.58 54.30 0.37
N THR A 159 3.61 54.54 -0.54
CA THR A 159 3.51 55.67 -1.52
C THR A 159 4.64 55.92 -2.54
N LEU A 160 4.48 56.49 -3.73
CA LEU A 160 3.43 57.11 -4.56
C LEU A 160 4.11 57.20 -5.96
N GLU A 161 3.42 57.09 -7.09
CA GLU A 161 3.22 58.27 -7.96
C GLU A 161 2.23 57.99 -9.10
N SER A 162 1.44 59.03 -9.35
CA SER A 162 0.36 59.16 -10.30
C SER A 162 0.82 59.76 -11.64
N ALA A 163 0.14 59.41 -12.73
CA ALA A 163 -0.27 60.39 -13.74
C ALA A 163 -1.46 59.87 -14.55
N ALA A 164 -2.61 60.52 -14.36
CA ALA A 164 -3.79 60.40 -15.20
C ALA A 164 -3.70 61.42 -16.35
N SER A 165 -4.27 61.09 -17.50
CA SER A 165 -4.68 62.10 -18.49
C SER A 165 -6.08 61.75 -18.99
N VAL A 166 -6.98 62.71 -18.80
CA VAL A 166 -8.37 62.74 -19.27
C VAL A 166 -8.37 63.44 -20.62
N MET A 167 -9.15 62.97 -21.59
CA MET A 167 -9.88 63.86 -22.51
C MET A 167 -11.07 63.17 -23.17
N ALA A 168 -12.06 64.02 -23.44
CA ALA A 168 -13.47 63.73 -23.56
C ALA A 168 -13.95 63.37 -24.98
N THR A 169 -15.17 62.83 -24.99
CA THR A 169 -16.08 62.51 -26.10
C THR A 169 -16.27 63.59 -27.17
N THR A 170 -16.41 63.15 -28.42
CA THR A 170 -17.34 63.71 -29.41
C THR A 170 -18.05 62.60 -30.18
N ILE A 171 -19.36 62.76 -30.34
CA ILE A 171 -20.30 61.91 -31.09
C ILE A 171 -20.35 62.40 -32.54
N ALA A 172 -20.30 61.49 -33.51
CA ALA A 172 -20.89 61.70 -34.84
C ALA A 172 -21.26 60.34 -35.45
N GLY A 173 -22.54 60.15 -35.76
CA GLY A 173 -23.07 58.92 -36.33
C GLY A 173 -22.95 58.86 -37.85
N ILE A 174 -22.89 57.63 -38.37
CA ILE A 174 -23.32 57.30 -39.73
C ILE A 174 -24.07 55.96 -39.65
N LYS A 175 -25.30 55.98 -40.18
CA LYS A 175 -26.11 54.81 -40.49
C LYS A 175 -25.54 54.10 -41.72
N SER A 176 -25.43 52.79 -41.65
CA SER A 176 -25.72 51.89 -42.78
C SER A 176 -26.05 50.53 -42.20
N GLY A 177 -27.32 50.14 -42.31
CA GLY A 177 -27.72 48.76 -42.08
C GLY A 177 -27.31 47.89 -43.25
N GLU A 178 -26.97 46.64 -42.94
CA GLU A 178 -27.13 45.47 -43.78
C GLU A 178 -27.19 44.27 -42.84
N ASP A 179 -28.11 43.35 -43.16
CA ASP A 179 -28.66 42.31 -42.30
C ASP A 179 -27.61 41.47 -41.57
N ALA A 180 -27.53 41.66 -40.25
CA ALA A 180 -27.00 40.64 -39.36
C ALA A 180 -28.08 39.55 -39.22
N SER A 181 -28.03 38.55 -40.10
CA SER A 181 -28.65 37.27 -39.80
C SER A 181 -28.12 36.81 -38.44
N GLU A 182 -28.97 36.79 -37.41
CA GLU A 182 -28.69 36.08 -36.17
C GLU A 182 -28.55 34.59 -36.52
N GLN A 183 -27.35 34.20 -36.95
CA GLN A 183 -26.92 32.83 -36.83
C GLN A 183 -26.90 32.56 -35.33
N LYS A 184 -27.90 31.83 -34.83
CA LYS A 184 -27.76 31.12 -33.55
C LYS A 184 -26.49 30.30 -33.68
N GLU A 185 -25.39 30.77 -33.10
CA GLU A 185 -24.24 29.92 -32.85
C GLU A 185 -24.77 28.77 -32.01
N GLU A 186 -24.91 27.59 -32.62
CA GLU A 186 -25.27 26.37 -31.90
C GLU A 186 -24.24 26.17 -30.79
N GLU A 187 -24.70 26.11 -29.54
CA GLU A 187 -23.79 25.90 -28.41
C GLU A 187 -22.96 24.64 -28.67
N PRO A 188 -21.62 24.70 -28.46
CA PRO A 188 -20.74 23.59 -28.80
C PRO A 188 -21.13 22.34 -28.02
N GLU A 189 -21.15 21.19 -28.70
CA GLU A 189 -21.45 19.92 -28.06
C GLU A 189 -20.43 19.60 -26.97
N ILE A 190 -20.91 19.18 -25.80
CA ILE A 190 -20.03 18.85 -24.67
C ILE A 190 -19.72 17.37 -24.65
N HIS A 191 -18.44 17.06 -24.83
CA HIS A 191 -17.92 15.70 -24.80
C HIS A 191 -17.01 15.57 -23.57
N VAL A 192 -17.17 14.50 -22.80
CA VAL A 192 -16.38 14.24 -21.60
C VAL A 192 -15.73 12.87 -21.72
N GLU A 193 -14.41 12.81 -21.56
CA GLU A 193 -13.64 11.56 -21.49
C GLU A 193 -13.04 11.43 -20.09
N VAL A 194 -13.29 10.31 -19.42
CA VAL A 194 -12.90 10.11 -18.03
C VAL A 194 -12.01 8.89 -17.88
N GLY A 195 -10.83 9.09 -17.30
CA GLY A 195 -10.00 8.02 -16.77
C GLY A 195 -10.34 7.71 -15.30
N ILE A 196 -10.75 6.48 -15.01
CA ILE A 196 -11.00 6.00 -13.64
C ILE A 196 -9.89 5.02 -13.26
N PHE A 197 -9.15 5.31 -12.19
CA PHE A 197 -7.98 4.53 -11.79
C PHE A 197 -8.15 4.01 -10.37
N THR A 198 -8.30 2.69 -10.21
CA THR A 198 -8.59 2.04 -8.93
C THR A 198 -7.41 1.17 -8.48
N ASP A 199 -6.70 1.59 -7.45
CA ASP A 199 -5.47 0.89 -7.03
C ASP A 199 -5.74 -0.36 -6.19
N GLY A 200 -4.74 -1.24 -6.11
CA GLY A 200 -4.75 -2.46 -5.32
C GLY A 200 -4.62 -2.20 -3.82
N THR A 201 -5.01 -3.18 -3.00
CA THR A 201 -5.01 -3.03 -1.54
C THR A 201 -3.65 -2.69 -0.97
N LEU A 202 -3.64 -1.79 0.02
CA LEU A 202 -2.42 -1.27 0.63
C LEU A 202 -1.53 -0.52 -0.38
N ASN A 203 -1.97 -0.22 -1.60
CA ASN A 203 -1.31 0.78 -2.44
C ASN A 203 -1.98 2.13 -2.27
N ASN A 204 -1.21 3.10 -1.82
CA ASN A 204 -1.63 4.50 -1.82
C ASN A 204 -0.44 5.33 -2.32
N ALA A 205 -0.55 5.86 -3.55
CA ALA A 205 0.52 6.62 -4.17
C ALA A 205 0.94 7.85 -3.34
N PHE A 206 0.01 8.48 -2.62
CA PHE A 206 0.30 9.62 -1.75
C PHE A 206 1.08 9.19 -0.50
N ASN A 207 0.75 8.03 0.09
CA ASN A 207 1.52 7.48 1.22
C ASN A 207 2.92 7.04 0.77
N SER A 208 3.05 6.43 -0.42
CA SER A 208 4.36 6.10 -1.02
C SER A 208 5.23 7.35 -1.24
N GLN A 209 4.64 8.45 -1.71
CA GLN A 209 5.35 9.73 -1.89
C GLN A 209 5.76 10.34 -0.54
N LEU A 210 4.93 10.22 0.49
CA LEU A 210 5.28 10.68 1.85
C LEU A 210 6.44 9.86 2.44
N LEU A 211 6.49 8.54 2.22
CA LEU A 211 7.68 7.74 2.60
C LEU A 211 8.91 8.20 1.84
N ALA A 212 8.82 8.46 0.53
CA ALA A 212 9.96 8.91 -0.26
C ALA A 212 10.55 10.23 0.29
N GLN A 213 9.69 11.18 0.65
CA GLN A 213 10.12 12.43 1.31
C GLN A 213 10.76 12.19 2.67
N GLU A 214 10.24 11.25 3.45
CA GLU A 214 10.82 10.92 4.77
C GLU A 214 12.12 10.13 4.66
N LEU A 215 12.27 9.31 3.63
CA LEU A 215 13.51 8.61 3.27
C LEU A 215 14.63 9.61 2.94
N GLU A 216 14.33 10.64 2.15
CA GLU A 216 15.29 11.72 1.83
C GLU A 216 15.71 12.49 3.10
N LYS A 217 14.79 12.68 4.05
CA LYS A 217 15.11 13.35 5.31
C LYS A 217 15.88 12.47 6.28
N GLU A 218 15.57 11.18 6.41
CA GLU A 218 16.08 10.34 7.48
C GLU A 218 17.24 9.42 7.03
N CYS A 219 17.20 8.89 5.81
CA CYS A 219 18.22 7.97 5.29
C CYS A 219 19.35 8.67 4.51
N GLN A 220 19.16 9.91 4.06
CA GLN A 220 20.17 10.65 3.27
C GLN A 220 20.98 11.68 4.08
N LYS A 221 20.80 11.73 5.41
CA LYS A 221 21.47 12.71 6.30
C LYS A 221 22.95 12.43 6.60
N SER A 222 23.53 11.34 6.13
CA SER A 222 24.96 11.03 6.31
C SER A 222 25.49 10.39 5.02
N GLY A 223 26.58 10.93 4.47
CA GLY A 223 27.06 10.61 3.12
C GLY A 223 27.39 9.13 2.87
N GLU A 224 27.35 8.78 1.58
CA GLU A 224 27.67 7.49 0.95
C GLU A 224 27.09 6.25 1.63
N TYR A 225 25.76 6.15 1.67
CA TYR A 225 25.09 4.86 1.79
C TYR A 225 25.07 4.15 0.42
N ASP A 226 25.42 2.87 0.39
CA ASP A 226 25.24 2.03 -0.81
C ASP A 226 23.75 1.70 -1.03
N GLU A 227 23.36 1.32 -2.25
CA GLU A 227 21.95 1.05 -2.63
C GLU A 227 21.27 0.03 -1.69
N ILE A 228 22.05 -0.92 -1.16
CA ILE A 228 21.56 -1.95 -0.25
C ILE A 228 21.22 -1.37 1.14
N GLU A 229 22.00 -0.41 1.63
CA GLU A 229 21.76 0.25 2.92
C GLU A 229 20.54 1.17 2.85
N ILE A 230 20.35 1.86 1.72
CA ILE A 230 19.15 2.66 1.45
C ILE A 230 17.91 1.76 1.38
N ALA A 231 18.01 0.58 0.75
CA ALA A 231 16.91 -0.38 0.67
C ALA A 231 16.50 -0.89 2.07
N GLU A 232 17.47 -1.17 2.94
CA GLU A 232 17.20 -1.59 4.31
C GLU A 232 16.61 -0.45 5.16
N CYS A 233 17.11 0.78 5.01
CA CYS A 233 16.55 1.96 5.66
C CYS A 233 15.09 2.21 5.22
N ARG A 234 14.81 2.12 3.92
CA ARG A 234 13.44 2.18 3.35
C ARG A 234 12.54 1.10 3.94
N ARG A 235 13.04 -0.15 4.02
CA ARG A 235 12.31 -1.28 4.61
C ARG A 235 11.88 -0.97 6.05
N CYS A 236 12.78 -0.38 6.82
CA CYS A 236 12.55 -0.02 8.22
C CYS A 236 11.60 1.17 8.40
N LEU A 237 11.76 2.25 7.64
CA LEU A 237 10.83 3.39 7.68
C LEU A 237 9.42 2.97 7.25
N GLY A 238 9.30 2.21 6.16
CA GLY A 238 8.00 1.70 5.73
C GLY A 238 7.35 0.77 6.76
N LEU A 239 8.13 -0.04 7.50
CA LEU A 239 7.60 -0.85 8.62
C LEU A 239 7.02 0.00 9.76
N MET A 240 7.53 1.22 9.96
CA MET A 240 7.06 2.13 11.02
C MET A 240 5.83 2.93 10.61
N MET A 241 5.74 3.32 9.33
CA MET A 241 4.67 4.19 8.83
C MET A 241 3.40 3.44 8.44
N GLY A 242 3.50 2.16 8.05
CA GLY A 242 2.36 1.33 7.64
C GLY A 242 2.63 0.57 6.35
N SER A 243 1.83 -0.46 6.08
CA SER A 243 2.07 -1.32 4.92
C SER A 243 1.90 -0.56 3.60
N SER A 244 1.03 0.46 3.57
CA SER A 244 0.88 1.31 2.39
C SER A 244 2.07 2.22 2.06
N TYR A 245 2.87 2.54 3.07
CA TYR A 245 4.11 3.29 2.90
C TYR A 245 5.22 2.44 2.31
N ARG A 246 5.23 1.11 2.55
CA ARG A 246 6.26 0.18 2.05
C ARG A 246 6.26 0.02 0.53
N ASN A 247 5.12 0.32 -0.12
CA ASN A 247 4.94 0.07 -1.54
C ASN A 247 5.44 1.24 -2.38
N THR A 248 5.99 0.94 -3.55
CA THR A 248 6.26 1.93 -4.62
C THR A 248 4.96 2.16 -5.42
N PRO A 249 4.76 3.30 -6.11
CA PRO A 249 3.55 3.52 -6.89
C PRO A 249 3.25 2.36 -7.86
N SER A 250 2.00 1.92 -7.87
CA SER A 250 1.51 0.87 -8.77
C SER A 250 1.50 1.34 -10.23
N ASN A 251 1.31 0.40 -11.15
CA ASN A 251 1.09 0.74 -12.56
C ASN A 251 -0.24 1.50 -12.77
N VAL A 252 -1.24 1.34 -11.91
CA VAL A 252 -2.48 2.13 -11.96
C VAL A 252 -2.19 3.60 -11.62
N ALA A 253 -1.41 3.85 -10.57
CA ALA A 253 -0.98 5.20 -10.21
C ALA A 253 -0.14 5.84 -11.33
N LYS A 254 0.81 5.10 -11.91
CA LYS A 254 1.62 5.56 -13.05
C LYS A 254 0.76 5.87 -14.28
N LEU A 255 -0.23 5.05 -14.61
CA LEU A 255 -1.15 5.34 -15.71
C LEU A 255 -2.01 6.57 -15.43
N TRP A 256 -2.48 6.77 -14.19
CA TRP A 256 -3.20 7.98 -13.79
C TRP A 256 -2.35 9.24 -13.98
N GLU A 257 -1.06 9.21 -13.61
CA GLU A 257 -0.13 10.32 -13.86
C GLU A 257 0.00 10.63 -15.36
N LEU A 258 0.07 9.58 -16.19
CA LEU A 258 0.19 9.71 -17.65
C LEU A 258 -1.11 10.14 -18.35
N TYR A 259 -2.27 10.01 -17.68
CA TYR A 259 -3.56 10.44 -18.24
C TYR A 259 -3.68 11.97 -18.19
N PRO A 260 -4.01 12.64 -19.30
CA PRO A 260 -4.14 14.08 -19.34
C PRO A 260 -5.38 14.57 -18.60
N ASP A 261 -5.27 15.73 -17.95
CA ASP A 261 -6.43 16.52 -17.51
C ASP A 261 -6.41 17.81 -18.32
N THR A 262 -7.28 17.89 -19.33
CA THR A 262 -7.27 18.99 -20.32
C THR A 262 -8.67 19.41 -20.72
N ASP A 263 -8.78 20.65 -21.20
CA ASP A 263 -9.97 21.23 -21.81
C ASP A 263 -9.61 21.62 -23.23
N LEU A 264 -10.18 20.91 -24.20
CA LEU A 264 -9.92 21.09 -25.62
C LEU A 264 -11.16 21.65 -26.30
N GLN A 265 -11.01 22.80 -26.95
CA GLN A 265 -12.08 23.43 -27.70
C GLN A 265 -11.87 23.20 -29.19
N ASP A 266 -12.77 22.45 -29.81
CA ASP A 266 -12.92 22.30 -31.25
C ASP A 266 -13.99 23.28 -31.76
N LYS A 267 -14.07 23.49 -33.09
CA LYS A 267 -14.99 24.46 -33.71
C LYS A 267 -16.46 24.25 -33.32
N ASN A 268 -16.89 23.01 -33.14
CA ASN A 268 -18.29 22.64 -32.87
C ASN A 268 -18.48 21.85 -31.56
N SER A 269 -17.41 21.56 -30.83
CA SER A 269 -17.47 20.74 -29.62
C SER A 269 -16.43 21.16 -28.59
N ARG A 270 -16.78 21.07 -27.32
CA ARG A 270 -15.84 21.23 -26.21
C ARG A 270 -15.63 19.90 -25.53
N ARG A 271 -14.37 19.48 -25.44
CA ARG A 271 -13.98 18.19 -24.90
C ARG A 271 -13.23 18.36 -23.59
N TYR A 272 -13.76 17.77 -22.54
CA TYR A 272 -13.11 17.70 -21.23
C TYR A 272 -12.50 16.32 -21.04
N GLN A 273 -11.19 16.27 -20.78
CA GLN A 273 -10.51 15.07 -20.34
C GLN A 273 -10.29 15.17 -18.84
N LEU A 274 -10.88 14.24 -18.08
CA LEU A 274 -10.84 14.22 -16.63
C LEU A 274 -10.24 12.91 -16.15
N LYS A 275 -9.71 12.91 -14.92
CA LYS A 275 -9.19 11.70 -14.29
C LYS A 275 -9.48 11.69 -12.81
N VAL A 276 -9.80 10.51 -12.29
CA VAL A 276 -10.02 10.27 -10.86
C VAL A 276 -9.20 9.07 -10.43
N TYR A 277 -8.55 9.18 -9.27
CA TYR A 277 -7.75 8.11 -8.68
C TYR A 277 -8.34 7.68 -7.35
N ALA A 278 -8.50 6.37 -7.18
CA ALA A 278 -8.94 5.76 -5.95
C ALA A 278 -7.77 5.01 -5.31
N ALA A 279 -7.34 5.46 -4.13
CA ALA A 279 -6.38 4.74 -3.32
C ALA A 279 -6.90 3.35 -2.95
N GLY A 280 -5.99 2.40 -2.76
CA GLY A 280 -6.28 1.00 -2.53
C GLY A 280 -7.20 0.73 -1.35
N VAL A 281 -8.06 -0.29 -1.50
CA VAL A 281 -8.91 -0.82 -0.42
C VAL A 281 -8.08 -1.07 0.85
N GLY A 282 -8.58 -0.64 2.01
CA GLY A 282 -7.88 -0.77 3.30
C GLY A 282 -6.85 0.32 3.63
N THR A 283 -6.71 1.36 2.80
CA THR A 283 -5.85 2.52 3.06
C THR A 283 -6.65 3.81 3.19
N GLU A 284 -6.14 4.75 3.97
CA GLU A 284 -6.56 6.16 3.97
C GLU A 284 -5.34 7.05 3.77
N THR A 285 -5.52 8.17 3.07
CA THR A 285 -4.40 9.08 2.74
C THR A 285 -4.00 9.88 3.98
N GLY A 286 -2.75 9.73 4.42
CA GLY A 286 -2.20 10.46 5.57
C GLY A 286 -2.57 9.90 6.94
N ASP A 287 -3.34 8.80 7.01
CA ASP A 287 -3.75 8.11 8.24
C ASP A 287 -3.32 6.62 8.21
N GLY A 288 -3.42 5.92 9.33
CA GLY A 288 -3.01 4.52 9.46
C GLY A 288 -3.91 3.53 8.69
N ASP A 289 -3.33 2.44 8.17
CA ASP A 289 -4.06 1.43 7.39
C ASP A 289 -5.14 0.70 8.22
N SER A 290 -6.34 0.50 7.65
CA SER A 290 -7.39 -0.33 8.26
C SER A 290 -7.14 -1.81 8.01
N LEU A 291 -6.60 -2.51 9.00
CA LEU A 291 -6.33 -3.95 8.93
C LEU A 291 -7.58 -4.79 8.66
N ILE A 292 -8.75 -4.40 9.19
CA ILE A 292 -10.01 -5.14 9.00
C ILE A 292 -10.52 -4.99 7.56
N SER A 293 -10.51 -3.78 7.02
CA SER A 293 -10.95 -3.54 5.65
C SER A 293 -9.98 -4.13 4.62
N ALA A 294 -8.67 -4.05 4.88
CA ALA A 294 -7.65 -4.67 4.06
C ALA A 294 -7.72 -6.21 4.07
N ALA A 295 -8.13 -6.82 5.19
CA ALA A 295 -8.31 -8.26 5.30
C ALA A 295 -9.60 -8.75 4.64
N THR A 296 -10.71 -8.00 4.79
CA THR A 296 -12.05 -8.47 4.38
C THR A 296 -12.51 -7.98 3.01
N GLY A 297 -11.93 -6.89 2.49
CA GLY A 297 -12.43 -6.20 1.30
C GLY A 297 -13.74 -5.41 1.54
N MET A 298 -14.21 -5.36 2.79
CA MET A 298 -15.46 -4.70 3.22
C MET A 298 -15.18 -3.56 4.22
N GLY A 299 -16.24 -2.85 4.64
CA GLY A 299 -16.15 -1.70 5.55
C GLY A 299 -15.94 -0.37 4.82
N ASP A 300 -15.62 0.68 5.58
CA ASP A 300 -15.59 2.08 5.11
C ASP A 300 -14.47 2.38 4.08
N THR A 301 -13.57 1.42 3.88
CA THR A 301 -12.51 1.41 2.85
C THR A 301 -12.56 0.16 1.96
N GLY A 302 -13.70 -0.54 1.89
CA GLY A 302 -13.94 -1.70 1.03
C GLY A 302 -14.18 -1.37 -0.46
N ILE A 303 -14.31 -2.40 -1.31
CA ILE A 303 -14.43 -2.23 -2.78
C ILE A 303 -15.63 -1.35 -3.18
N VAL A 304 -16.81 -1.60 -2.61
CA VAL A 304 -18.02 -0.81 -2.94
C VAL A 304 -17.86 0.65 -2.52
N GLN A 305 -17.33 0.89 -1.31
CA GLN A 305 -17.14 2.24 -0.81
C GLN A 305 -16.06 3.01 -1.59
N GLN A 306 -15.02 2.32 -2.06
CA GLN A 306 -14.03 2.88 -2.99
C GLN A 306 -14.73 3.40 -4.26
N VAL A 307 -15.57 2.58 -4.90
CA VAL A 307 -16.34 2.97 -6.10
C VAL A 307 -17.30 4.13 -5.83
N VAL A 308 -18.01 4.13 -4.68
CA VAL A 308 -18.88 5.24 -4.28
C VAL A 308 -18.12 6.54 -4.18
N LYS A 309 -17.03 6.58 -3.40
CA LYS A 309 -16.19 7.78 -3.21
C LYS A 309 -15.65 8.28 -4.56
N THR A 310 -15.16 7.38 -5.40
CA THR A 310 -14.65 7.71 -6.75
C THR A 310 -15.72 8.34 -7.64
N PHE A 311 -16.95 7.81 -7.64
CA PHE A 311 -18.03 8.38 -8.44
C PHE A 311 -18.55 9.71 -7.90
N GLU A 312 -18.56 9.91 -6.59
CA GLU A 312 -18.91 11.20 -5.98
C GLU A 312 -17.90 12.30 -6.32
N GLU A 313 -16.61 11.98 -6.26
CA GLU A 313 -15.53 12.90 -6.66
C GLU A 313 -15.60 13.20 -8.16
N LEU A 314 -15.78 12.18 -8.99
CA LEU A 314 -15.90 12.37 -10.43
C LEU A 314 -17.11 13.23 -10.80
N ALA A 315 -18.27 13.00 -10.18
CA ALA A 315 -19.46 13.82 -10.41
C ALA A 315 -19.23 15.29 -10.03
N LEU A 316 -18.49 15.55 -8.95
CA LEU A 316 -18.07 16.91 -8.57
C LEU A 316 -17.15 17.53 -9.64
N GLN A 317 -16.15 16.80 -10.13
CA GLN A 317 -15.26 17.30 -11.18
C GLN A 317 -16.03 17.63 -12.48
N ILE A 318 -16.95 16.75 -12.89
CA ILE A 318 -17.79 16.97 -14.08
C ILE A 318 -18.67 18.20 -13.90
N GLU A 319 -19.31 18.36 -12.74
CA GLU A 319 -20.17 19.51 -12.44
C GLU A 319 -19.40 20.82 -12.54
N SER A 320 -18.20 20.87 -11.95
CA SER A 320 -17.33 22.06 -12.00
C SER A 320 -16.91 22.48 -13.40
N ARG A 321 -16.76 21.51 -14.33
CA ARG A 321 -16.27 21.74 -15.70
C ARG A 321 -17.40 22.04 -16.68
N VAL A 322 -18.51 21.31 -16.56
CA VAL A 322 -19.64 21.37 -17.50
C VAL A 322 -20.67 22.44 -17.10
N GLN A 323 -20.68 22.88 -15.84
CA GLN A 323 -21.51 24.00 -15.35
C GLN A 323 -23.00 23.83 -15.66
N GLY A 324 -23.52 22.60 -15.49
CA GLY A 324 -24.94 22.27 -15.69
C GLY A 324 -25.38 22.10 -17.15
N LYS A 325 -24.48 22.27 -18.13
CA LYS A 325 -24.80 22.02 -19.54
C LYS A 325 -24.99 20.51 -19.83
N GLN A 326 -25.77 20.19 -20.84
CA GLN A 326 -26.04 18.79 -21.20
C GLN A 326 -24.80 18.11 -21.81
N ILE A 327 -24.38 17.00 -21.23
CA ILE A 327 -23.31 16.16 -21.78
C ILE A 327 -23.85 15.39 -22.98
N HIS A 328 -23.23 15.57 -24.14
CA HIS A 328 -23.62 14.91 -25.39
C HIS A 328 -22.99 13.52 -25.49
N LYS A 329 -21.70 13.39 -25.17
CA LYS A 329 -20.98 12.11 -25.14
C LYS A 329 -20.15 11.98 -23.86
N LEU A 330 -20.26 10.85 -23.17
CA LEU A 330 -19.42 10.49 -22.03
C LEU A 330 -18.66 9.19 -22.33
N VAL A 331 -17.34 9.23 -22.29
CA VAL A 331 -16.46 8.07 -22.54
C VAL A 331 -15.72 7.70 -21.25
N PHE A 332 -15.68 6.42 -20.92
CA PHE A 332 -14.93 5.89 -19.78
C PHE A 332 -13.76 5.03 -20.22
N ASP A 333 -12.58 5.31 -19.64
CA ASP A 333 -11.42 4.43 -19.62
C ASP A 333 -11.15 4.04 -18.17
N ILE A 334 -11.25 2.75 -17.85
CA ILE A 334 -11.26 2.26 -16.47
C ILE A 334 -10.08 1.33 -16.27
N PHE A 335 -9.25 1.63 -15.29
CA PHE A 335 -8.06 0.86 -14.95
C PHE A 335 -8.11 0.39 -13.50
N GLY A 336 -7.62 -0.82 -13.25
CA GLY A 336 -7.50 -1.30 -11.89
C GLY A 336 -6.48 -2.41 -11.71
N PHE A 337 -5.95 -2.53 -10.50
CA PHE A 337 -5.00 -3.58 -10.11
C PHE A 337 -5.53 -4.37 -8.91
N SER A 338 -5.41 -5.70 -8.92
CA SER A 338 -5.77 -6.55 -7.77
C SER A 338 -7.24 -6.37 -7.36
N ARG A 339 -7.51 -6.00 -6.11
CA ARG A 339 -8.84 -5.58 -5.62
C ARG A 339 -9.34 -4.28 -6.24
N GLY A 340 -8.45 -3.39 -6.66
CA GLY A 340 -8.80 -2.27 -7.52
C GLY A 340 -9.33 -2.74 -8.88
N ALA A 341 -8.79 -3.81 -9.47
CA ALA A 341 -9.37 -4.39 -10.69
C ALA A 341 -10.78 -4.96 -10.45
N ALA A 342 -11.04 -5.54 -9.28
CA ALA A 342 -12.40 -5.90 -8.88
C ALA A 342 -13.31 -4.67 -8.73
N ALA A 343 -12.80 -3.57 -8.17
CA ALA A 343 -13.51 -2.28 -8.10
C ALA A 343 -13.78 -1.69 -9.49
N ALA A 344 -12.83 -1.76 -10.43
CA ALA A 344 -13.02 -1.37 -11.82
C ALA A 344 -14.13 -2.17 -12.50
N ARG A 345 -14.18 -3.50 -12.29
CA ARG A 345 -15.25 -4.36 -12.80
C ARG A 345 -16.60 -3.98 -12.19
N HIS A 346 -16.65 -3.71 -10.90
CA HIS A 346 -17.85 -3.25 -10.23
C HIS A 346 -18.30 -1.85 -10.68
N ALA A 347 -17.36 -0.94 -10.94
CA ALA A 347 -17.64 0.37 -11.51
C ALA A 347 -18.27 0.24 -12.91
N VAL A 348 -17.76 -0.66 -13.77
CA VAL A 348 -18.38 -0.97 -15.07
C VAL A 348 -19.83 -1.45 -14.89
N TYR A 349 -20.07 -2.35 -13.94
CA TYR A 349 -21.43 -2.81 -13.62
C TYR A 349 -22.35 -1.63 -13.23
N GLU A 350 -21.91 -0.77 -12.32
CA GLU A 350 -22.70 0.38 -11.85
C GLU A 350 -22.91 1.45 -12.93
N ILE A 351 -21.93 1.71 -13.79
CA ILE A 351 -22.07 2.62 -14.95
C ILE A 351 -23.13 2.08 -15.92
N ASN A 352 -23.15 0.77 -16.17
CA ASN A 352 -24.12 0.14 -17.06
C ASN A 352 -25.57 0.20 -16.56
N ARG A 353 -25.77 0.45 -15.26
CA ARG A 353 -27.09 0.68 -14.67
C ARG A 353 -27.62 2.10 -14.90
N LYS A 354 -26.84 2.97 -15.54
CA LYS A 354 -27.20 4.34 -15.89
C LYS A 354 -27.66 5.14 -14.66
N GLU A 355 -28.78 5.86 -14.76
CA GLU A 355 -29.41 6.66 -13.69
C GLU A 355 -29.66 5.88 -12.40
N LYS A 356 -29.87 4.56 -12.49
CA LYS A 356 -30.13 3.70 -11.32
C LYS A 356 -28.85 3.24 -10.61
N GLY A 357 -27.71 3.33 -11.29
CA GLY A 357 -26.41 2.96 -10.74
C GLY A 357 -25.85 4.04 -9.81
N ILE A 358 -24.79 3.69 -9.09
CA ILE A 358 -24.12 4.62 -8.15
C ILE A 358 -23.69 5.91 -8.87
N PHE A 359 -23.06 5.81 -10.05
CA PHE A 359 -22.63 6.98 -10.80
C PHE A 359 -23.79 7.87 -11.26
N GLY A 360 -24.89 7.29 -11.74
CA GLY A 360 -26.07 8.05 -12.14
C GLY A 360 -26.71 8.82 -10.98
N LYS A 361 -26.76 8.20 -9.80
CA LYS A 361 -27.20 8.87 -8.57
C LYS A 361 -26.26 10.00 -8.16
N ALA A 362 -24.94 9.80 -8.29
CA ALA A 362 -23.95 10.82 -7.99
C ALA A 362 -24.09 12.05 -8.92
N LEU A 363 -24.30 11.85 -10.22
CA LEU A 363 -24.59 12.93 -11.17
C LEU A 363 -25.87 13.69 -10.79
N HIS A 364 -26.96 12.95 -10.50
CA HIS A 364 -28.23 13.56 -10.12
C HIS A 364 -28.12 14.38 -8.83
N ALA A 365 -27.38 13.90 -7.83
CA ALA A 365 -27.13 14.64 -6.60
C ALA A 365 -26.38 15.97 -6.82
N ARG A 366 -25.68 16.11 -7.96
CA ARG A 366 -25.00 17.33 -8.41
C ARG A 366 -25.83 18.15 -9.43
N GLY A 367 -27.09 17.80 -9.65
CA GLY A 367 -27.96 18.50 -10.60
C GLY A 367 -27.59 18.25 -12.08
N LEU A 368 -26.80 17.22 -12.38
CA LEU A 368 -26.43 16.84 -13.74
C LEU A 368 -27.37 15.76 -14.30
N ALA A 369 -27.80 15.94 -15.54
CA ALA A 369 -28.54 14.93 -16.28
C ALA A 369 -27.60 13.81 -16.77
N TRP A 370 -28.17 12.62 -16.99
CA TRP A 370 -27.44 11.53 -17.64
C TRP A 370 -27.03 11.94 -19.07
N PRO A 371 -25.82 11.57 -19.56
CA PRO A 371 -25.36 11.93 -20.90
C PRO A 371 -26.24 11.33 -22.02
N LYS A 372 -26.35 12.05 -23.16
CA LYS A 372 -27.12 11.57 -24.34
C LYS A 372 -26.53 10.28 -24.93
N ALA A 373 -25.20 10.18 -24.98
CA ALA A 373 -24.47 8.99 -25.39
C ALA A 373 -23.39 8.62 -24.37
N MET A 374 -23.20 7.32 -24.14
CA MET A 374 -22.22 6.80 -23.19
C MET A 374 -21.48 5.59 -23.78
N GLU A 375 -20.19 5.53 -23.54
CA GLU A 375 -19.29 4.47 -24.03
C GLU A 375 -18.28 4.09 -22.96
N ILE A 376 -18.09 2.78 -22.72
CA ILE A 376 -16.96 2.26 -21.96
C ILE A 376 -15.92 1.79 -22.98
N ARG A 377 -14.97 2.69 -23.30
CA ARG A 377 -14.01 2.51 -24.39
C ARG A 377 -12.96 1.46 -24.04
N PHE A 378 -12.37 1.55 -22.85
CA PHE A 378 -11.30 0.64 -22.45
C PHE A 378 -11.41 0.23 -20.98
N VAL A 379 -11.23 -1.06 -20.72
CA VAL A 379 -11.08 -1.60 -19.36
C VAL A 379 -9.73 -2.31 -19.26
N GLY A 380 -8.77 -1.68 -18.56
CA GLY A 380 -7.40 -2.17 -18.38
C GLY A 380 -7.15 -2.73 -16.99
N LEU A 381 -7.06 -4.04 -16.87
CA LEU A 381 -6.94 -4.73 -15.59
C LEU A 381 -5.54 -5.32 -15.41
N PHE A 382 -4.99 -5.16 -14.21
CA PHE A 382 -3.79 -5.86 -13.76
C PHE A 382 -4.23 -6.91 -12.74
N ASP A 383 -4.10 -8.17 -13.13
CA ASP A 383 -4.21 -9.35 -12.27
C ASP A 383 -5.38 -9.32 -11.26
N SER A 384 -6.61 -9.37 -11.76
CA SER A 384 -7.82 -9.17 -10.97
C SER A 384 -7.98 -10.18 -9.84
N VAL A 385 -8.09 -9.70 -8.60
CA VAL A 385 -8.33 -10.50 -7.40
C VAL A 385 -9.46 -9.85 -6.61
N ALA A 386 -10.51 -10.59 -6.27
CA ALA A 386 -11.61 -10.07 -5.47
C ALA A 386 -11.34 -10.23 -3.97
N ALA A 387 -10.97 -11.45 -3.54
CA ALA A 387 -10.62 -11.82 -2.17
C ALA A 387 -11.50 -11.18 -1.09
N ILE A 388 -12.80 -11.48 -1.14
CA ILE A 388 -13.83 -10.90 -0.26
C ILE A 388 -14.14 -11.88 0.89
N LEU A 389 -14.02 -11.43 2.14
CA LEU A 389 -14.50 -12.18 3.32
C LEU A 389 -15.83 -11.56 3.77
N ASN A 390 -16.95 -12.26 3.53
CA ASN A 390 -18.27 -11.82 3.98
C ASN A 390 -18.68 -12.49 5.30
N ILE A 391 -17.99 -12.12 6.39
CA ILE A 391 -18.19 -12.68 7.73
C ILE A 391 -19.65 -12.54 8.19
N ALA A 392 -20.32 -11.42 7.83
CA ALA A 392 -21.71 -11.15 8.20
C ALA A 392 -22.72 -12.13 7.56
N ASN A 393 -22.41 -12.69 6.40
CA ASN A 393 -23.22 -13.70 5.72
C ASN A 393 -22.71 -15.14 5.91
N GLY A 394 -21.81 -15.35 6.89
CA GLY A 394 -21.25 -16.68 7.17
C GLY A 394 -20.16 -17.13 6.20
N ASP A 395 -19.66 -16.24 5.34
CA ASP A 395 -18.57 -16.52 4.42
C ASP A 395 -17.22 -16.13 5.02
N LEU A 396 -16.47 -17.15 5.42
CA LEU A 396 -15.13 -17.02 6.01
C LEU A 396 -14.01 -17.35 5.00
N SER A 397 -14.33 -17.50 3.71
CA SER A 397 -13.38 -17.92 2.67
C SER A 397 -13.14 -16.83 1.64
N ALA A 398 -12.01 -16.12 1.74
CA ALA A 398 -11.62 -15.11 0.74
C ALA A 398 -11.26 -15.73 -0.62
N ALA A 399 -11.15 -17.06 -0.68
CA ALA A 399 -10.70 -17.77 -1.86
C ALA A 399 -11.86 -18.33 -2.71
N ASN A 400 -13.13 -18.02 -2.42
CA ASN A 400 -14.29 -18.52 -3.16
C ASN A 400 -14.78 -17.53 -4.25
N ASP A 401 -15.85 -17.89 -4.97
CA ASP A 401 -16.51 -17.07 -6.00
C ASP A 401 -17.65 -16.20 -5.45
N ASN A 402 -17.91 -16.22 -4.14
CA ASN A 402 -18.98 -15.45 -3.52
C ASN A 402 -18.52 -14.02 -3.21
N ASN A 403 -18.69 -13.15 -4.21
CA ASN A 403 -18.18 -11.79 -4.15
C ASN A 403 -19.19 -10.75 -3.64
N VAL A 404 -20.37 -11.16 -3.15
CA VAL A 404 -21.43 -10.25 -2.72
C VAL A 404 -20.93 -9.30 -1.62
N PRO A 405 -21.15 -7.97 -1.73
CA PRO A 405 -21.99 -7.25 -2.70
C PRO A 405 -21.30 -6.78 -3.99
N VAL A 406 -20.03 -7.09 -4.19
CA VAL A 406 -19.26 -6.71 -5.39
C VAL A 406 -19.73 -7.54 -6.57
N ARG A 407 -19.81 -6.90 -7.74
CA ARG A 407 -20.20 -7.51 -9.01
C ARG A 407 -19.02 -7.48 -9.97
N LEU A 408 -18.57 -8.65 -10.40
CA LEU A 408 -17.38 -8.78 -11.22
C LEU A 408 -17.70 -9.05 -12.68
N PHE A 409 -18.92 -9.45 -13.03
CA PHE A 409 -19.26 -9.69 -14.43
C PHE A 409 -19.00 -8.47 -15.34
N LEU A 410 -18.17 -8.67 -16.36
CA LEU A 410 -18.03 -7.72 -17.47
C LEU A 410 -18.83 -8.22 -18.67
N ASP A 411 -19.90 -7.51 -19.01
CA ASP A 411 -20.71 -7.78 -20.20
C ASP A 411 -19.95 -7.36 -21.48
N PRO A 412 -19.55 -8.31 -22.35
CA PRO A 412 -18.81 -7.99 -23.58
C PRO A 412 -19.61 -7.11 -24.55
N LYS A 413 -20.94 -7.02 -24.43
CA LYS A 413 -21.78 -6.15 -25.26
C LYS A 413 -21.77 -4.69 -24.80
N LYS A 414 -21.23 -4.41 -23.61
CA LYS A 414 -21.23 -3.07 -22.99
C LYS A 414 -19.85 -2.43 -22.90
N VAL A 415 -18.81 -3.16 -23.30
CA VAL A 415 -17.42 -2.72 -23.21
C VAL A 415 -16.79 -2.81 -24.60
N THR A 416 -16.24 -1.71 -25.11
CA THR A 416 -15.62 -1.68 -26.44
C THR A 416 -14.36 -2.55 -26.48
N LYS A 417 -13.48 -2.45 -25.47
CA LYS A 417 -12.30 -3.31 -25.32
C LYS A 417 -12.00 -3.56 -23.84
N ALA A 418 -11.72 -4.81 -23.47
CA ALA A 418 -11.14 -5.15 -22.17
C ALA A 418 -9.81 -5.88 -22.35
N VAL A 419 -8.82 -5.52 -21.54
CA VAL A 419 -7.50 -6.15 -21.51
C VAL A 419 -7.15 -6.45 -20.05
N GLN A 420 -6.76 -7.69 -19.75
CA GLN A 420 -6.23 -8.06 -18.46
C GLN A 420 -4.82 -8.63 -18.61
N LEU A 421 -3.83 -8.07 -17.91
CA LEU A 421 -2.51 -8.68 -17.76
C LEU A 421 -2.50 -9.56 -16.51
N THR A 422 -2.09 -10.81 -16.62
CA THR A 422 -2.14 -11.78 -15.51
C THR A 422 -0.77 -12.31 -15.14
N ALA A 423 -0.55 -12.55 -13.85
CA ALA A 423 0.70 -13.09 -13.30
C ALA A 423 0.77 -14.61 -13.46
N GLU A 424 1.84 -15.12 -14.09
CA GLU A 424 2.09 -16.56 -14.26
C GLU A 424 2.66 -17.21 -12.98
N GLN A 425 3.54 -16.52 -12.25
CA GLN A 425 4.18 -17.02 -11.02
C GLN A 425 3.45 -16.55 -9.74
N GLU A 426 2.15 -16.29 -9.84
CA GLU A 426 1.29 -16.05 -8.67
C GLU A 426 0.64 -17.36 -8.22
N HIS A 427 1.06 -17.86 -7.06
CA HIS A 427 0.61 -19.16 -6.54
C HIS A 427 0.03 -19.08 -5.14
N ARG A 428 -0.27 -17.88 -4.61
CA ARG A 428 -0.86 -17.74 -3.27
C ARG A 428 -2.33 -18.13 -3.29
N LYS A 429 -2.74 -18.85 -2.25
CA LYS A 429 -4.12 -19.31 -2.04
C LYS A 429 -5.16 -18.19 -2.01
N LEU A 430 -4.83 -17.06 -1.40
CA LEU A 430 -5.74 -15.92 -1.26
C LEU A 430 -5.76 -14.98 -2.48
N PHE A 431 -4.99 -15.28 -3.53
CA PHE A 431 -4.84 -14.45 -4.73
C PHE A 431 -5.46 -15.13 -5.94
N ALA A 432 -6.65 -15.72 -5.77
CA ALA A 432 -7.39 -16.34 -6.86
C ALA A 432 -7.69 -15.35 -7.99
N LEU A 433 -7.37 -15.74 -9.22
CA LEU A 433 -7.53 -14.92 -10.41
C LEU A 433 -9.01 -14.85 -10.79
N ASN A 434 -9.53 -13.64 -11.01
CA ASN A 434 -10.81 -13.44 -11.68
C ASN A 434 -10.55 -13.18 -13.16
N SER A 435 -10.74 -14.21 -13.98
CA SER A 435 -10.47 -14.20 -15.41
C SER A 435 -11.54 -13.44 -16.20
N LEU A 436 -11.17 -12.98 -17.40
CA LEU A 436 -12.08 -12.47 -18.44
C LEU A 436 -12.68 -13.58 -19.30
N ARG A 437 -12.18 -14.82 -19.19
CA ARG A 437 -12.72 -15.99 -19.90
C ARG A 437 -14.12 -16.33 -19.38
N GLY A 438 -15.02 -16.72 -20.27
CA GLY A 438 -16.32 -17.28 -19.90
C GLY A 438 -16.22 -18.70 -19.34
N PRO A 439 -17.35 -19.30 -18.89
CA PRO A 439 -17.42 -20.67 -18.41
C PRO A 439 -16.92 -21.73 -19.42
N ASP A 440 -17.01 -21.41 -20.71
CA ASP A 440 -16.50 -22.24 -21.81
C ASP A 440 -14.98 -22.09 -22.03
N THR A 441 -14.29 -21.38 -21.13
CA THR A 441 -12.86 -21.03 -21.17
C THR A 441 -12.45 -20.14 -22.34
N LYS A 442 -13.41 -19.57 -23.08
CA LYS A 442 -13.11 -18.69 -24.22
C LYS A 442 -13.15 -17.22 -23.84
N LEU A 443 -12.37 -16.42 -24.56
CA LEU A 443 -12.43 -14.97 -24.47
C LEU A 443 -13.42 -14.43 -25.51
N PRO A 444 -14.28 -13.46 -25.13
CA PRO A 444 -15.01 -12.65 -26.10
C PRO A 444 -14.07 -11.95 -27.09
N PRO A 445 -14.48 -11.69 -28.35
CA PRO A 445 -13.59 -11.10 -29.38
C PRO A 445 -12.99 -9.74 -29.01
N ASN A 446 -13.74 -8.95 -28.23
CA ASN A 446 -13.32 -7.64 -27.74
C ASN A 446 -12.49 -7.72 -26.44
N PHE A 447 -12.31 -8.90 -25.84
CA PHE A 447 -11.54 -9.10 -24.62
C PHE A 447 -10.18 -9.74 -24.93
N ARG A 448 -9.15 -9.37 -24.17
CA ARG A 448 -7.85 -10.04 -24.18
C ARG A 448 -7.40 -10.29 -22.75
N GLU A 449 -6.89 -11.49 -22.49
CA GLU A 449 -6.24 -11.82 -21.22
C GLU A 449 -4.84 -12.34 -21.54
N ILE A 450 -3.83 -11.55 -21.20
CA ILE A 450 -2.43 -11.78 -21.57
C ILE A 450 -1.66 -12.24 -20.33
N LYS A 451 -1.13 -13.45 -20.38
CA LYS A 451 -0.32 -14.04 -19.32
C LYS A 451 1.14 -13.60 -19.48
N LEU A 452 1.68 -12.97 -18.44
CA LEU A 452 3.06 -12.51 -18.39
C LEU A 452 3.83 -13.23 -17.27
N PRO A 453 5.14 -13.45 -17.43
CA PRO A 453 6.00 -13.86 -16.33
C PRO A 453 5.93 -12.84 -15.19
N GLY A 454 6.03 -13.28 -13.94
CA GLY A 454 5.94 -12.44 -12.74
C GLY A 454 4.90 -12.92 -11.74
N ALA A 455 5.08 -12.50 -10.48
CA ALA A 455 4.05 -12.56 -9.45
C ALA A 455 3.07 -11.37 -9.55
N HIS A 456 2.06 -11.33 -8.68
CA HIS A 456 0.99 -10.32 -8.72
C HIS A 456 1.48 -8.86 -8.84
N SER A 457 2.39 -8.44 -7.98
CA SER A 457 2.93 -7.06 -7.98
C SER A 457 4.09 -6.86 -8.96
N ASP A 458 4.62 -7.93 -9.57
CA ASP A 458 5.48 -7.82 -10.75
C ASP A 458 4.68 -7.38 -11.97
N ILE A 459 3.38 -7.68 -12.02
CA ILE A 459 2.47 -7.23 -13.09
C ILE A 459 1.82 -5.89 -12.74
N GLY A 460 1.28 -5.75 -11.53
CA GLY A 460 0.57 -4.55 -11.10
C GLY A 460 1.44 -3.40 -10.60
N GLY A 461 2.71 -3.66 -10.29
CA GLY A 461 3.55 -2.74 -9.54
C GLY A 461 3.30 -2.80 -8.02
N GLY A 462 4.15 -2.10 -7.27
CA GLY A 462 4.11 -2.07 -5.80
C GLY A 462 5.44 -2.44 -5.15
N TYR A 463 6.25 -3.27 -5.80
CA TYR A 463 7.56 -3.66 -5.28
C TYR A 463 8.56 -2.49 -5.34
N PRO A 464 9.45 -2.37 -4.34
CA PRO A 464 10.55 -1.40 -4.36
C PRO A 464 11.60 -1.78 -5.41
N GLU A 465 12.43 -0.80 -5.78
CA GLU A 465 13.53 -1.00 -6.74
C GLU A 465 14.46 -2.16 -6.38
N LEU A 466 14.73 -2.35 -5.09
CA LEU A 466 15.53 -3.45 -4.57
C LEU A 466 14.88 -3.98 -3.29
N GLN A 467 14.70 -5.29 -3.22
CA GLN A 467 14.14 -6.00 -2.08
C GLN A 467 15.00 -7.24 -1.75
N GLN A 468 15.24 -7.48 -0.46
CA GLN A 468 15.73 -8.77 0.00
C GLN A 468 14.55 -9.72 0.25
N GLU A 469 14.57 -10.86 -0.43
CA GLU A 469 13.68 -11.98 -0.17
C GLU A 469 14.35 -12.96 0.79
N ASP A 470 13.74 -13.13 1.95
CA ASP A 470 14.06 -14.15 2.93
C ASP A 470 12.78 -14.94 3.19
N VAL A 471 12.56 -15.99 2.39
CA VAL A 471 11.26 -16.68 2.32
C VAL A 471 11.37 -18.17 2.61
N LEU A 472 10.48 -18.65 3.45
CA LEU A 472 10.28 -20.08 3.73
C LEU A 472 9.42 -20.67 2.61
N ILE A 473 10.03 -21.55 1.81
CA ILE A 473 9.39 -22.25 0.69
C ILE A 473 8.54 -23.42 1.17
N SER A 474 8.88 -23.99 2.34
CA SER A 474 8.11 -25.03 3.02
C SER A 474 7.65 -24.55 4.39
N PRO A 475 6.62 -25.18 4.99
CA PRO A 475 6.34 -24.98 6.40
C PRO A 475 7.51 -25.50 7.26
N LEU A 476 7.51 -25.12 8.54
CA LEU A 476 8.43 -25.65 9.54
C LEU A 476 8.01 -27.08 9.91
N HIS A 477 8.89 -28.04 9.66
CA HIS A 477 8.71 -29.46 9.94
C HIS A 477 9.46 -29.83 11.23
N PRO A 478 8.75 -30.14 12.34
CA PRO A 478 9.42 -30.61 13.55
C PRO A 478 10.03 -32.01 13.33
N ILE A 479 11.21 -32.24 13.93
CA ILE A 479 11.85 -33.56 13.97
C ILE A 479 11.83 -34.15 15.37
N SER A 480 11.95 -35.47 15.47
CA SER A 480 12.00 -36.19 16.75
C SER A 480 13.28 -35.88 17.52
N ARG A 481 13.21 -35.96 18.86
CA ARG A 481 14.30 -35.55 19.76
C ARG A 481 15.58 -36.36 19.59
N ASP A 482 15.43 -37.66 19.39
CA ASP A 482 16.50 -38.60 19.10
C ASP A 482 17.29 -38.21 17.82
N ARG A 483 16.70 -37.37 16.96
CA ARG A 483 17.30 -36.90 15.71
C ARG A 483 17.88 -35.50 15.80
N PHE A 484 17.81 -34.80 16.93
CA PHE A 484 18.35 -33.45 17.09
C PHE A 484 19.86 -33.32 16.78
N PRO A 485 20.72 -34.32 17.06
CA PRO A 485 22.13 -34.27 16.66
C PRO A 485 22.35 -34.48 15.16
N TRP A 486 21.42 -35.18 14.48
CA TRP A 486 21.53 -35.56 13.07
C TRP A 486 20.28 -35.18 12.24
N PRO A 487 19.91 -33.88 12.17
CA PRO A 487 18.72 -33.47 11.42
C PRO A 487 18.76 -33.89 9.94
N GLN A 488 19.96 -33.93 9.36
CA GLN A 488 20.19 -34.30 7.96
C GLN A 488 19.90 -35.76 7.60
N GLU A 489 19.75 -36.63 8.59
CA GLU A 489 19.44 -38.06 8.36
C GLU A 489 17.93 -38.34 8.46
N THR A 490 17.10 -37.30 8.59
CA THR A 490 15.65 -37.43 8.79
C THR A 490 14.89 -37.48 7.47
N MET A 491 13.73 -38.16 7.46
CA MET A 491 12.83 -38.17 6.29
C MET A 491 12.37 -36.76 5.90
N GLN A 492 12.24 -35.86 6.88
CA GLN A 492 11.95 -34.46 6.67
C GLN A 492 13.06 -33.77 5.85
N TRP A 493 14.33 -34.04 6.15
CA TRP A 493 15.44 -33.54 5.36
C TRP A 493 15.41 -34.07 3.92
N ASP A 494 15.21 -35.36 3.73
CA ASP A 494 15.11 -35.98 2.40
C ASP A 494 13.99 -35.34 1.56
N THR A 495 12.84 -35.10 2.18
CA THR A 495 11.69 -34.43 1.53
C THR A 495 12.05 -33.01 1.11
N LEU A 496 12.77 -32.26 1.96
CA LEU A 496 13.20 -30.89 1.66
C LEU A 496 14.31 -30.84 0.59
N GLU A 497 15.19 -31.84 0.53
CA GLU A 497 16.19 -31.97 -0.54
C GLU A 497 15.56 -32.26 -1.90
N VAL A 498 14.51 -33.09 -1.96
CA VAL A 498 13.74 -33.28 -3.20
C VAL A 498 13.11 -31.96 -3.64
N LEU A 499 12.42 -31.28 -2.73
CA LEU A 499 11.80 -29.97 -3.01
C LEU A 499 12.84 -28.93 -3.46
N LYS A 500 14.02 -28.92 -2.83
CA LYS A 500 15.12 -28.03 -3.19
C LYS A 500 15.59 -28.29 -4.62
N LYS A 501 15.79 -29.55 -5.01
CA LYS A 501 16.18 -29.92 -6.39
C LYS A 501 15.14 -29.50 -7.42
N ASP A 502 13.85 -29.61 -7.10
CA ASP A 502 12.78 -29.14 -7.96
C ASP A 502 12.88 -27.62 -8.17
N LEU A 503 13.07 -26.83 -7.11
CA LEU A 503 13.26 -25.38 -7.23
C LEU A 503 14.57 -24.99 -7.95
N GLU A 504 15.64 -25.75 -7.76
CA GLU A 504 16.89 -25.54 -8.51
C GLU A 504 16.68 -25.76 -10.01
N SER A 505 15.83 -26.72 -10.39
CA SER A 505 15.45 -26.95 -11.79
C SER A 505 14.62 -25.80 -12.39
N GLU A 506 13.83 -25.11 -11.55
CA GLU A 506 13.05 -23.92 -11.92
C GLU A 506 13.91 -22.64 -12.05
N ARG A 507 15.21 -22.70 -11.71
CA ARG A 507 16.18 -21.60 -11.91
C ARG A 507 15.85 -20.30 -11.17
N TRP A 508 15.26 -20.37 -9.98
CA TRP A 508 15.00 -19.19 -9.12
C TRP A 508 16.28 -18.51 -8.61
N VAL A 509 17.39 -19.24 -8.52
CA VAL A 509 18.70 -18.73 -8.13
C VAL A 509 19.72 -19.20 -9.17
N GLY A 510 20.62 -18.31 -9.61
CA GLY A 510 21.61 -18.64 -10.63
C GLY A 510 22.52 -17.47 -10.99
N GLU A 511 23.06 -17.52 -12.21
CA GLU A 511 24.09 -16.60 -12.74
C GLU A 511 23.67 -15.12 -12.78
N TYR A 512 22.37 -14.84 -12.90
CA TYR A 512 21.83 -13.47 -12.93
C TYR A 512 21.42 -12.96 -11.55
N SER A 513 21.46 -13.80 -10.51
CA SER A 513 21.04 -13.40 -9.17
C SER A 513 21.93 -12.28 -8.61
N LEU A 514 21.30 -11.35 -7.90
CA LEU A 514 21.99 -10.22 -7.27
C LEU A 514 22.69 -10.66 -5.98
N PRO A 515 23.79 -9.99 -5.58
CA PRO A 515 24.44 -10.24 -4.30
C PRO A 515 23.53 -9.88 -3.12
N VAL A 516 23.77 -10.53 -1.97
CA VAL A 516 22.97 -10.31 -0.77
C VAL A 516 23.83 -9.74 0.37
N ALA A 517 23.37 -8.65 1.00
CA ALA A 517 24.01 -8.08 2.19
C ALA A 517 23.69 -8.90 3.44
N GLN A 518 24.61 -8.91 4.41
CA GLN A 518 24.41 -9.61 5.69
C GLN A 518 23.38 -8.87 6.56
N PRO A 519 22.40 -9.56 7.17
CA PRO A 519 21.76 -9.04 8.36
C PRO A 519 22.82 -8.99 9.47
N THR A 520 23.03 -7.83 10.09
CA THR A 520 23.90 -7.67 11.27
C THR A 520 23.25 -8.28 12.53
N ALA A 521 22.79 -9.53 12.46
CA ALA A 521 22.33 -10.28 13.61
C ALA A 521 23.50 -11.08 14.17
N ARG A 522 24.16 -10.55 15.20
CA ARG A 522 24.99 -11.33 16.12
C ARG A 522 24.14 -12.46 16.69
N SER A 523 24.31 -13.68 16.20
CA SER A 523 24.00 -14.87 17.00
C SER A 523 25.13 -15.03 18.01
N PRO A 524 24.87 -14.95 19.33
CA PRO A 524 25.89 -15.32 20.31
C PRO A 524 26.03 -16.84 20.25
N GLY A 525 27.12 -17.35 19.67
CA GLY A 525 27.44 -18.78 19.80
C GLY A 525 28.28 -19.48 18.73
N THR A 526 28.62 -18.87 17.60
CA THR A 526 29.57 -19.49 16.66
C THR A 526 30.51 -18.46 16.06
N GLU A 527 31.73 -18.45 16.59
CA GLU A 527 32.86 -17.77 15.99
C GLU A 527 33.28 -18.48 14.70
N THR A 528 33.41 -17.72 13.61
CA THR A 528 34.73 -17.43 13.04
C THR A 528 34.70 -16.00 12.51
N ARG A 529 35.42 -15.10 13.19
CA ARG A 529 35.85 -13.81 12.65
C ARG A 529 36.81 -14.13 11.50
N ASN A 530 36.33 -14.09 10.26
CA ASN A 530 37.07 -13.71 9.05
C ASN A 530 36.11 -13.82 7.85
N ASN A 531 35.86 -12.67 7.19
CA ASN A 531 35.07 -12.43 5.97
C ASN A 531 33.70 -11.74 6.19
N LEU A 532 33.75 -10.41 6.28
CA LEU A 532 32.67 -9.49 5.91
C LEU A 532 32.49 -9.45 4.37
N SER A 533 32.38 -10.62 3.73
CA SER A 533 32.11 -10.73 2.28
C SER A 533 30.60 -10.91 2.06
N GLN A 534 30.06 -10.23 1.05
CA GLN A 534 28.71 -10.45 0.50
C GLN A 534 28.42 -11.95 0.40
N ARG A 535 27.23 -12.40 0.82
CA ARG A 535 26.83 -13.82 0.66
C ARG A 535 26.15 -14.01 -0.68
N GLU A 536 26.43 -15.15 -1.32
CA GLU A 536 25.76 -15.56 -2.55
C GLU A 536 24.27 -15.87 -2.28
N PRO A 537 23.39 -15.53 -3.23
CA PRO A 537 21.98 -15.93 -3.18
C PRO A 537 21.87 -17.46 -3.20
N ARG A 538 20.95 -18.02 -2.43
CA ARG A 538 20.91 -19.49 -2.24
C ARG A 538 19.57 -20.05 -1.79
N LEU A 539 19.43 -21.35 -2.05
CA LEU A 539 18.41 -22.23 -1.49
C LEU A 539 19.07 -23.11 -0.42
N GLU A 540 18.57 -23.05 0.81
CA GLU A 540 19.14 -23.80 1.93
C GLU A 540 18.06 -24.46 2.79
N ILE A 541 18.36 -25.63 3.36
CA ILE A 541 17.54 -26.22 4.41
C ILE A 541 17.90 -25.54 5.73
N LEU A 542 17.00 -24.71 6.22
CA LEU A 542 17.11 -24.04 7.50
C LEU A 542 16.86 -25.05 8.63
N THR A 543 17.81 -25.13 9.57
CA THR A 543 17.62 -25.84 10.84
C THR A 543 17.37 -24.84 11.96
N LYS A 544 16.12 -24.72 12.38
CA LYS A 544 15.72 -23.83 13.49
C LYS A 544 15.73 -24.60 14.80
N ARG A 545 16.59 -24.20 15.73
CA ARG A 545 16.63 -24.74 17.10
C ARG A 545 16.00 -23.73 18.05
N SER A 546 14.98 -24.15 18.80
CA SER A 546 14.31 -23.34 19.81
C SER A 546 14.52 -23.97 21.18
N GLU A 547 15.06 -23.21 22.13
CA GLU A 547 15.37 -23.71 23.47
C GLU A 547 14.14 -23.76 24.40
N HIS A 548 13.01 -23.19 24.00
CA HIS A 548 11.74 -23.18 24.75
C HIS A 548 10.55 -23.65 23.90
N PRO A 549 9.52 -24.31 24.49
CA PRO A 549 9.32 -24.55 25.92
C PRO A 549 10.16 -25.71 26.51
N ALA A 550 10.56 -25.54 27.76
CA ALA A 550 11.26 -26.54 28.58
C ALA A 550 10.39 -27.79 28.83
N PRO A 551 11.00 -28.98 29.02
CA PRO A 551 12.44 -29.19 29.29
C PRO A 551 13.31 -29.49 28.06
N ASP A 552 12.75 -29.63 26.86
CA ASP A 552 13.41 -30.47 25.84
C ASP A 552 13.78 -29.78 24.52
N GLY A 553 13.52 -28.48 24.40
CA GLY A 553 13.77 -27.74 23.15
C GLY A 553 12.98 -28.29 21.95
N ARG A 554 13.22 -27.69 20.78
CA ARG A 554 12.60 -28.09 19.51
C ARG A 554 13.56 -27.85 18.36
N VAL A 555 13.67 -28.83 17.45
CA VAL A 555 14.34 -28.66 16.16
C VAL A 555 13.29 -28.75 15.06
N GLU A 556 13.25 -27.74 14.20
CA GLU A 556 12.37 -27.66 13.04
C GLU A 556 13.21 -27.44 11.77
N LEU A 557 12.83 -28.09 10.68
CA LEU A 557 13.46 -27.97 9.37
C LEU A 557 12.53 -27.23 8.40
N ALA A 558 13.07 -26.38 7.53
CA ALA A 558 12.32 -25.80 6.42
C ALA A 558 13.24 -25.48 5.24
N LEU A 559 12.71 -25.52 4.03
CA LEU A 559 13.41 -24.98 2.86
C LEU A 559 13.26 -23.46 2.84
N ARG A 560 14.37 -22.76 2.69
CA ARG A 560 14.46 -21.30 2.68
C ARG A 560 15.13 -20.83 1.39
N MET A 561 14.61 -19.76 0.80
CA MET A 561 15.25 -19.01 -0.28
C MET A 561 15.69 -17.66 0.24
N TYR A 562 16.94 -17.30 -0.02
CA TYR A 562 17.54 -16.02 0.37
C TYR A 562 18.23 -15.37 -0.83
N ARG A 563 17.72 -14.21 -1.29
CA ARG A 563 18.21 -13.51 -2.49
C ARG A 563 17.80 -12.03 -2.50
N SER A 564 18.44 -11.23 -3.34
CA SER A 564 18.04 -9.85 -3.65
C SER A 564 17.33 -9.80 -5.00
N ILE A 565 16.23 -9.04 -5.11
CA ILE A 565 15.36 -8.95 -6.30
C ILE A 565 15.03 -7.48 -6.59
N ASN A 566 14.86 -7.16 -7.87
CA ASN A 566 14.56 -5.83 -8.38
C ASN A 566 13.08 -5.69 -8.81
N GLY A 567 12.38 -4.63 -8.37
CA GLY A 567 10.97 -4.36 -8.69
C GLY A 567 10.68 -3.71 -10.05
N GLY A 568 11.72 -3.46 -10.85
CA GLY A 568 11.66 -2.72 -12.11
C GLY A 568 10.92 -3.43 -13.25
N TYR A 569 10.70 -4.74 -13.16
CA TYR A 569 10.00 -5.51 -14.21
C TYR A 569 8.55 -5.07 -14.43
N SER A 570 7.88 -4.57 -13.39
CA SER A 570 6.51 -4.02 -13.49
C SER A 570 6.36 -2.93 -14.55
N ARG A 571 7.44 -2.24 -14.92
CA ARG A 571 7.43 -1.21 -15.97
C ARG A 571 7.25 -1.79 -17.37
N VAL A 572 7.58 -3.06 -17.58
CA VAL A 572 7.25 -3.79 -18.83
C VAL A 572 5.74 -3.93 -18.94
N ALA A 573 5.05 -4.39 -17.88
CA ALA A 573 3.59 -4.50 -17.86
C ALA A 573 2.90 -3.13 -18.02
N LEU A 574 3.46 -2.06 -17.42
CA LEU A 574 3.00 -0.68 -17.64
C LEU A 574 3.05 -0.28 -19.11
N ALA A 575 4.20 -0.48 -19.78
CA ALA A 575 4.38 -0.11 -21.17
C ALA A 575 3.45 -0.89 -22.11
N LEU A 576 3.27 -2.19 -21.86
CA LEU A 576 2.35 -3.04 -22.61
C LEU A 576 0.89 -2.57 -22.46
N MET A 577 0.43 -2.30 -21.22
CA MET A 577 -0.93 -1.80 -21.00
C MET A 577 -1.14 -0.42 -21.62
N HIS A 578 -0.19 0.49 -21.45
CA HIS A 578 -0.22 1.84 -22.06
C HIS A 578 -0.37 1.76 -23.58
N ARG A 579 0.41 0.89 -24.23
CA ARG A 579 0.31 0.65 -25.68
C ARG A 579 -1.05 0.09 -26.09
N LEU A 580 -1.53 -0.96 -25.41
CA LEU A 580 -2.82 -1.61 -25.72
C LEU A 580 -4.01 -0.65 -25.52
N ALA A 581 -3.96 0.20 -24.50
CA ALA A 581 -4.93 1.25 -24.26
C ALA A 581 -4.90 2.30 -25.38
N LYS A 582 -3.71 2.79 -25.77
CA LYS A 582 -3.57 3.75 -26.89
C LYS A 582 -4.06 3.20 -28.22
N GLN A 583 -3.79 1.92 -28.51
CA GLN A 583 -4.33 1.23 -29.70
C GLN A 583 -5.87 1.18 -29.68
N SER A 584 -6.49 1.23 -28.50
CA SER A 584 -7.94 1.26 -28.31
C SER A 584 -8.52 2.68 -28.23
N GLY A 585 -7.72 3.71 -28.53
CA GLY A 585 -8.15 5.10 -28.56
C GLY A 585 -8.03 5.85 -27.24
N VAL A 586 -7.44 5.26 -26.19
CA VAL A 586 -7.15 5.97 -24.94
C VAL A 586 -6.06 7.02 -25.16
N ILE A 587 -6.28 8.23 -24.67
CA ILE A 587 -5.34 9.33 -24.82
C ILE A 587 -4.43 9.36 -23.59
N PHE A 588 -3.19 8.90 -23.76
CA PHE A 588 -2.13 9.00 -22.75
C PHE A 588 -0.97 9.85 -23.26
N THR A 589 -0.34 10.59 -22.34
CA THR A 589 0.96 11.20 -22.59
C THR A 589 2.04 10.11 -22.80
N PRO A 590 3.14 10.40 -23.52
CA PRO A 590 4.24 9.46 -23.67
C PRO A 590 4.86 9.10 -22.32
N ILE A 591 5.27 7.83 -22.14
CA ILE A 591 5.99 7.41 -20.94
C ILE A 591 7.34 8.14 -20.90
N PRO A 592 7.67 8.86 -19.80
CA PRO A 592 8.97 9.49 -19.63
C PRO A 592 10.11 8.48 -19.71
N LYS A 593 11.24 8.90 -20.28
CA LYS A 593 12.46 8.08 -20.33
C LYS A 593 13.33 8.23 -19.07
N SER A 594 12.72 8.57 -17.93
CA SER A 594 13.40 8.80 -16.66
C SER A 594 12.52 8.43 -15.46
N GLY A 595 13.16 8.09 -14.35
CA GLY A 595 12.50 7.80 -13.08
C GLY A 595 11.74 6.46 -13.06
N ASN A 596 10.68 6.40 -12.26
CA ASN A 596 10.01 5.15 -11.85
C ASN A 596 9.17 4.48 -12.96
N THR A 597 9.17 5.03 -14.17
CA THR A 597 8.49 4.50 -15.37
C THR A 597 9.45 3.98 -16.43
N GLN A 598 10.76 4.25 -16.30
CA GLN A 598 11.77 3.82 -17.27
C GLN A 598 12.08 2.32 -17.15
N ILE A 599 11.89 1.57 -18.23
CA ILE A 599 12.28 0.16 -18.29
C ILE A 599 13.81 0.06 -18.17
N PRO A 600 14.34 -0.76 -17.23
CA PRO A 600 15.78 -1.05 -17.15
C PRO A 600 16.35 -1.50 -18.49
N GLU A 601 17.57 -1.06 -18.82
CA GLU A 601 18.16 -1.32 -20.13
C GLU A 601 18.22 -2.82 -20.45
N GLU A 602 18.61 -3.65 -19.47
CA GLU A 602 18.66 -5.12 -19.58
C GLU A 602 17.29 -5.78 -19.87
N LEU A 603 16.18 -5.10 -19.53
CA LEU A 603 14.82 -5.57 -19.81
C LEU A 603 14.29 -5.10 -21.18
N THR A 604 15.01 -4.24 -21.90
CA THR A 604 14.58 -3.73 -23.22
C THR A 604 14.35 -4.86 -24.24
N PRO A 605 15.26 -5.85 -24.40
CA PRO A 605 15.04 -6.96 -25.34
C PRO A 605 13.84 -7.83 -24.95
N ILE A 606 13.59 -8.00 -23.64
CA ILE A 606 12.45 -8.75 -23.13
C ILE A 606 11.15 -8.01 -23.45
N HIS A 607 11.10 -6.70 -23.16
CA HIS A 607 9.96 -5.86 -23.50
C HIS A 607 9.64 -5.91 -25.01
N GLN A 608 10.65 -5.77 -25.88
CA GLN A 608 10.48 -5.85 -27.33
C GLN A 608 9.91 -7.21 -27.75
N SER A 609 10.48 -8.31 -27.27
CA SER A 609 10.03 -9.66 -27.60
C SER A 609 8.59 -9.94 -27.15
N LEU A 610 8.21 -9.50 -25.94
CA LEU A 610 6.84 -9.62 -25.45
C LEU A 610 5.89 -8.75 -26.27
N GLN A 611 6.26 -7.51 -26.57
CA GLN A 611 5.45 -6.57 -27.33
C GLN A 611 5.16 -7.09 -28.75
N GLU A 612 6.17 -7.59 -29.46
CA GLU A 612 6.01 -8.14 -30.82
C GLU A 612 5.03 -9.30 -30.86
N GLN A 613 5.13 -10.24 -29.91
CA GLN A 613 4.21 -11.38 -29.81
C GLN A 613 2.78 -10.93 -29.47
N ILE A 614 2.64 -9.97 -28.54
CA ILE A 614 1.33 -9.42 -28.14
C ILE A 614 0.67 -8.65 -29.29
N ASP A 615 1.44 -7.87 -30.05
CA ASP A 615 0.97 -7.16 -31.25
C ASP A 615 0.57 -8.16 -32.35
N ALA A 616 1.23 -9.31 -32.44
CA ALA A 616 0.84 -10.43 -33.31
C ALA A 616 -0.41 -11.21 -32.83
N GLY A 617 -0.98 -10.84 -31.68
CA GLY A 617 -2.21 -11.42 -31.15
C GLY A 617 -2.02 -12.55 -30.12
N GLU A 618 -0.78 -12.87 -29.75
CA GLU A 618 -0.50 -13.88 -28.74
C GLU A 618 -0.97 -13.40 -27.35
N ASN A 619 -1.57 -14.32 -26.59
CA ASN A 619 -2.07 -14.07 -25.23
C ASN A 619 -1.22 -14.77 -24.17
N SER A 620 -0.26 -15.61 -24.57
CA SER A 620 0.75 -16.22 -23.71
C SER A 620 2.12 -16.13 -24.39
N PRO A 621 2.68 -14.92 -24.52
CA PRO A 621 3.98 -14.72 -25.15
C PRO A 621 5.06 -15.50 -24.42
N ARG A 622 6.06 -15.99 -25.16
CA ARG A 622 7.14 -16.83 -24.64
C ARG A 622 8.46 -16.10 -24.71
N LEU A 623 9.28 -16.31 -23.68
CA LEU A 623 10.66 -15.84 -23.63
C LEU A 623 11.59 -17.01 -23.90
N ASN A 624 12.77 -16.70 -24.47
CA ASN A 624 13.82 -17.72 -24.57
C ASN A 624 14.45 -17.99 -23.19
N THR A 625 15.20 -19.09 -23.08
CA THR A 625 15.75 -19.54 -21.79
C THR A 625 16.63 -18.49 -21.10
N PRO A 626 17.58 -17.79 -21.79
CA PRO A 626 18.34 -16.72 -21.15
C PRO A 626 17.48 -15.58 -20.60
N GLN A 627 16.48 -15.13 -21.36
CA GLN A 627 15.56 -14.07 -20.93
C GLN A 627 14.73 -14.50 -19.72
N LEU A 628 14.19 -15.73 -19.74
CA LEU A 628 13.42 -16.26 -18.63
C LEU A 628 14.29 -16.42 -17.37
N ASN A 629 15.50 -16.94 -17.51
CA ASN A 629 16.45 -17.08 -16.40
C ASN A 629 16.78 -15.71 -15.77
N LEU A 630 17.03 -14.69 -16.59
CA LEU A 630 17.25 -13.32 -16.12
C LEU A 630 16.05 -12.83 -15.28
N LEU A 631 14.83 -12.99 -15.79
CA LEU A 631 13.64 -12.58 -15.04
C LEU A 631 13.48 -13.35 -13.73
N MET A 632 13.55 -14.67 -13.77
CA MET A 632 13.35 -15.54 -12.60
C MET A 632 14.35 -15.24 -11.49
N GLN A 633 15.60 -14.92 -11.82
CA GLN A 633 16.70 -14.78 -10.87
C GLN A 633 16.87 -13.37 -10.32
N ARG A 634 16.40 -12.34 -11.05
CA ARG A 634 16.66 -10.92 -10.73
C ARG A 634 15.41 -10.08 -10.54
N TYR A 635 14.27 -10.45 -11.11
CA TYR A 635 13.11 -9.56 -11.21
C TYR A 635 11.77 -10.16 -10.74
N ILE A 636 11.58 -11.47 -10.85
CA ILE A 636 10.33 -12.13 -10.46
C ILE A 636 10.40 -12.46 -8.98
N HIS A 637 9.45 -11.94 -8.21
CA HIS A 637 9.37 -12.15 -6.76
C HIS A 637 8.75 -13.51 -6.42
N TYR A 638 9.24 -14.14 -5.35
CA TYR A 638 8.67 -15.39 -4.84
C TYR A 638 7.54 -15.10 -3.86
N SER A 639 6.36 -14.80 -4.41
CA SER A 639 5.22 -14.31 -3.62
C SER A 639 4.59 -15.35 -2.68
N ALA A 640 4.63 -16.63 -3.05
CA ALA A 640 3.93 -17.71 -2.35
C ALA A 640 4.84 -18.42 -1.33
N HIS A 641 4.77 -18.06 -0.05
CA HIS A 641 5.69 -18.55 0.98
C HIS A 641 5.04 -18.79 2.35
N TYR A 642 5.72 -19.55 3.20
CA TYR A 642 5.28 -19.94 4.54
C TYR A 642 5.76 -19.03 5.67
N ASN A 643 6.38 -17.89 5.35
CA ASN A 643 6.71 -16.90 6.37
C ASN A 643 5.45 -16.53 7.15
N SER A 644 5.56 -16.53 8.47
CA SER A 644 4.61 -15.83 9.32
C SER A 644 4.55 -14.37 8.90
N ILE A 645 3.37 -13.74 9.03
CA ILE A 645 3.24 -12.31 8.82
C ILE A 645 4.18 -11.62 9.81
N ASN A 646 5.28 -11.08 9.29
CA ASN A 646 6.20 -10.27 10.05
C ASN A 646 5.59 -8.86 10.11
N THR A 647 4.76 -8.63 11.11
CA THR A 647 4.37 -7.27 11.49
C THR A 647 5.51 -6.70 12.31
N ALA A 648 6.05 -5.54 11.95
CA ALA A 648 6.85 -4.82 12.94
C ALA A 648 5.85 -4.13 13.87
N ILE A 649 5.79 -4.56 15.13
CA ILE A 649 5.19 -3.73 16.15
C ILE A 649 6.36 -2.95 16.76
N LYS A 650 6.56 -1.70 16.31
CA LYS A 650 7.65 -0.78 16.69
C LYS A 650 9.07 -1.36 16.50
N GLY A 651 9.47 -1.60 15.25
CA GLY A 651 10.85 -1.95 14.92
C GLY A 651 11.30 -3.37 15.31
N VAL A 652 10.50 -4.11 16.09
CA VAL A 652 10.70 -5.54 16.33
C VAL A 652 9.86 -6.33 15.32
N PRO A 653 10.46 -7.14 14.43
CA PRO A 653 9.70 -8.03 13.57
C PRO A 653 9.01 -9.09 14.43
N LEU A 654 7.70 -8.91 14.66
CA LEU A 654 6.82 -9.86 15.32
C LEU A 654 6.18 -10.75 14.26
N SER A 655 6.39 -12.05 14.40
CA SER A 655 5.71 -13.07 13.62
C SER A 655 4.32 -13.31 14.22
N LEU A 656 3.31 -12.55 13.78
CA LEU A 656 1.93 -12.74 14.23
C LEU A 656 1.30 -13.89 13.44
N ARG A 657 1.19 -15.07 14.08
CA ARG A 657 0.23 -16.11 13.66
C ARG A 657 -1.16 -15.71 14.16
N ILE A 658 -1.84 -14.84 13.42
CA ILE A 658 -3.25 -14.51 13.69
C ILE A 658 -4.05 -15.77 13.35
N LEU A 659 -4.58 -16.48 14.37
CA LEU A 659 -5.17 -17.83 14.27
C LEU A 659 -4.15 -18.88 13.78
N ARG A 660 -4.19 -20.09 14.36
CA ARG A 660 -3.16 -21.13 14.18
C ARG A 660 -2.86 -21.51 12.71
N ASN A 661 -3.70 -21.12 11.75
CA ASN A 661 -3.66 -21.52 10.34
C ASN A 661 -3.75 -20.36 9.30
N PHE A 662 -3.71 -19.08 9.68
CA PHE A 662 -3.85 -17.97 8.71
C PHE A 662 -2.48 -17.40 8.31
N ASN A 663 -1.99 -17.80 7.13
CA ASN A 663 -0.84 -17.18 6.46
C ASN A 663 -1.31 -16.59 5.13
N THR A 664 -1.20 -15.27 4.98
CA THR A 664 -1.70 -14.53 3.81
C THR A 664 -0.99 -14.86 2.51
N ASN A 665 0.27 -15.28 2.60
CA ASN A 665 1.11 -15.60 1.44
C ASN A 665 1.25 -17.11 1.23
N MET A 666 0.47 -17.94 1.92
CA MET A 666 0.55 -19.39 1.78
C MET A 666 0.26 -19.82 0.34
N PRO A 667 1.07 -20.74 -0.23
CA PRO A 667 0.79 -21.31 -1.54
C PRO A 667 -0.55 -22.05 -1.59
N GLU A 668 -1.18 -22.05 -2.77
CA GLU A 668 -2.31 -22.92 -3.09
C GLU A 668 -1.86 -24.38 -3.19
N GLU A 669 -2.77 -25.32 -2.88
CA GLU A 669 -2.50 -26.74 -3.04
C GLU A 669 -2.09 -27.07 -4.48
N GLY A 670 -1.00 -27.84 -4.64
CA GLY A 670 -0.45 -28.18 -5.96
C GLY A 670 0.25 -27.03 -6.70
N ARG A 671 0.45 -25.86 -6.06
CA ARG A 671 1.06 -24.65 -6.68
C ARG A 671 0.35 -24.21 -7.97
N GLN A 672 -0.93 -24.52 -8.13
CA GLN A 672 -1.73 -24.03 -9.25
C GLN A 672 -2.66 -22.94 -8.75
N ARG A 673 -2.66 -21.81 -9.44
CA ARG A 673 -3.49 -20.68 -9.05
C ARG A 673 -4.96 -21.00 -9.31
N THR A 674 -5.82 -20.79 -8.31
CA THR A 674 -7.27 -20.84 -8.48
C THR A 674 -7.74 -19.75 -9.44
N VAL A 675 -8.61 -20.11 -10.40
CA VAL A 675 -9.15 -19.20 -11.43
C VAL A 675 -10.67 -19.24 -11.44
N TYR A 676 -11.29 -18.07 -11.34
CA TYR A 676 -12.72 -17.85 -11.47
C TYR A 676 -13.07 -17.21 -12.81
N PHE A 677 -14.03 -17.79 -13.52
CA PHE A 677 -14.45 -17.31 -14.83
C PHE A 677 -15.39 -16.10 -14.74
N ASN A 678 -15.46 -15.32 -15.81
CA ASN A 678 -16.38 -14.19 -15.98
C ASN A 678 -17.80 -14.72 -16.19
N THR A 679 -18.62 -14.71 -15.14
CA THR A 679 -20.00 -15.21 -15.16
C THR A 679 -20.97 -14.18 -14.63
N GLU A 680 -22.22 -14.17 -15.10
CA GLU A 680 -23.26 -13.22 -14.66
C GLU A 680 -23.64 -13.35 -13.19
N ASN A 681 -23.37 -14.52 -12.58
CA ASN A 681 -23.66 -14.78 -11.18
C ASN A 681 -22.60 -14.17 -10.23
N ASN A 682 -21.44 -13.74 -10.76
CA ASN A 682 -20.27 -13.23 -10.01
C ASN A 682 -20.15 -11.71 -9.92
#